data_AF-A0A816MK54-F1
#
_entry.id   AF-A0A816MK54-F1
#
_cell.length_a   1.000
_cell.length_b   1.000
_cell.length_c   1.000
_cell.angle_alpha   90.00
_cell.angle_beta   90.00
_cell.angle_gamma   90.00
#
_symmetry.space_group_name_H-M   'P 1'
#
loop_
_entity.id
_entity.type
_entity.pdbx_description
1 polymer ?
#
loop_
_entity_poly.entity_id
_entity_poly.type
_entity_poly.pdbx_seq_one_letter_code
_entity_poly.pdbx_strand_id
1 'polypeptide(L)'
;MAEAHEAVAFSFTVGQEGFYVDVSYDVFKALFYAAYRSWKLRCCRTLNSFYNSLYPGHPLRGIACCGIVAGLYFKGHDPSYQAIDWLESNLFRRYLEPRNGKVLACLVVGSGVYVVLIQLRQYILKKLFSYHGWMYQEHGKDAGIMPKIWSGLVKLCVGRNPSLFSCQNFLPSLPVPSLDETLQRYLRSVRPLYDDAEYQRMEKLAEEFKQTIGKRLQRYLWLKWFISTNYVSDWWEKFIYLRGRSAIMVNSNFYGLDAIYIRPTTIQTARAANLTCAAFRYRAELDHENIKPLMVQKLVPLCTSQYERQFNTIRIPGKETDKIVHYANSHHIAVYHKGRWYKVFMFYKDHLLEPCELQLQLDEIIRDPTQPAYGEEHLAALTAGERTLWAEARDTYFRSGGNRYSLEAIEKAAFVLVLDEEEFEIGTSNNNSPWSSHNERSMTGKLDDYAHAILHGKAYNRWFDKSFTFVVSKNAVFGFNVEHSWADAPISGHMVEYVLSEDIMHFGYDELGNTCGTPRFTALKPIKLKWNISENCNIMIEKSLAQATKLYNDVDLHVYVQDLYGKRLMKKFKLSPDAYIQMALQLAHYRDSGHFNLTYEASMTRLFRDGRTETVRSCSIESSAWVKAMEDPTVSREECVRLLRAACDYHQLQYRDAMSGKGIDRHLFCLYVLSKFLNLDSPFLHQVLQEPWKLSTSQTPTIYDDKRLSRFLAEKPQMAEKVGLTRLKCISSAGGGFGPVAADGYGVSYIIASEDLIFFHISSNKSSPETDSTRFGQRIKQAMEDMRELLEGQTSSVGSSKGEKKSLIDSPSADSSS
;
A
#
# COMPACT_ATOMS: atom_id res chain seq x y z
N MET A 1 6.47 -48.80 9.32
CA MET A 1 7.67 -48.48 10.13
C MET A 1 8.74 -47.74 9.32
N ALA A 2 8.35 -46.67 8.62
CA ALA A 2 9.22 -45.75 7.90
C ALA A 2 8.70 -44.31 8.09
N GLU A 3 8.23 -44.02 9.31
CA GLU A 3 7.34 -42.90 9.65
C GLU A 3 7.97 -41.84 10.58
N ALA A 4 9.27 -41.88 10.87
CA ALA A 4 9.87 -41.01 11.90
C ALA A 4 11.05 -40.12 11.47
N HIS A 5 11.49 -40.16 10.21
CA HIS A 5 12.79 -39.57 9.84
C HIS A 5 12.80 -38.09 9.38
N GLU A 6 11.66 -37.41 9.19
CA GLU A 6 11.66 -36.10 8.51
C GLU A 6 11.07 -34.91 9.31
N ALA A 7 10.77 -35.05 10.60
CA ALA A 7 10.15 -33.97 11.37
C ALA A 7 10.97 -33.43 12.55
N VAL A 8 12.22 -33.86 12.78
CA VAL A 8 12.89 -33.50 14.03
C VAL A 8 14.38 -33.27 13.83
N ALA A 9 14.90 -32.16 14.34
CA ALA A 9 16.33 -31.96 14.62
C ALA A 9 16.89 -33.00 15.64
N PHE A 10 16.04 -33.92 16.10
CA PHE A 10 16.27 -34.98 17.08
C PHE A 10 15.49 -36.22 16.64
N SER A 11 16.10 -37.18 15.96
CA SER A 11 15.40 -38.45 15.76
C SER A 11 15.41 -39.22 17.08
N PHE A 12 14.23 -39.65 17.53
CA PHE A 12 14.08 -40.48 18.73
C PHE A 12 13.75 -41.90 18.28
N THR A 13 14.67 -42.84 18.47
CA THR A 13 14.43 -44.27 18.25
C THR A 13 14.39 -44.99 19.60
N VAL A 14 13.26 -45.63 19.88
CA VAL A 14 13.09 -46.46 21.09
C VAL A 14 13.46 -47.90 20.71
N GLY A 15 14.63 -48.34 21.17
CA GLY A 15 15.08 -49.73 21.05
C GLY A 15 14.84 -50.52 22.33
N GLN A 16 14.96 -51.85 22.28
CA GLN A 16 14.79 -52.73 23.45
C GLN A 16 15.81 -52.46 24.59
N GLU A 17 16.88 -51.70 24.33
CA GLU A 17 17.94 -51.38 25.31
C GLU A 17 18.03 -49.89 25.72
N GLY A 18 17.15 -49.00 25.22
CA GLY A 18 17.13 -47.59 25.65
C GLY A 18 16.78 -46.57 24.55
N PHE A 19 16.93 -45.28 24.90
CA PHE A 19 16.66 -44.13 24.03
C PHE A 19 17.89 -43.77 23.19
N TYR A 20 17.76 -43.81 21.86
CA TYR A 20 18.79 -43.31 20.94
C TYR A 20 18.34 -41.95 20.37
N VAL A 21 19.20 -40.93 20.51
CA VAL A 21 18.99 -39.59 19.95
C VAL A 21 20.00 -39.38 18.83
N ASP A 22 19.53 -39.33 17.59
CA ASP A 22 20.37 -38.98 16.44
C ASP A 22 20.18 -37.50 16.10
N VAL A 23 21.25 -36.71 16.23
CA VAL A 23 21.25 -35.26 16.00
C VAL A 23 21.92 -34.98 14.67
N SER A 24 21.13 -34.60 13.67
CA SER A 24 21.69 -34.15 12.39
C SER A 24 22.46 -32.84 12.60
N TYR A 25 23.79 -32.93 12.55
CA TYR A 25 24.70 -31.81 12.73
C TYR A 25 24.40 -30.65 11.77
N ASP A 26 24.03 -30.95 10.52
CA ASP A 26 23.70 -29.94 9.52
C ASP A 26 22.40 -29.18 9.82
N VAL A 27 21.39 -29.86 10.39
CA VAL A 27 20.13 -29.23 10.80
C VAL A 27 20.34 -28.37 12.04
N PHE A 28 21.11 -28.86 13.03
CA PHE A 28 21.46 -28.07 14.21
C PHE A 28 22.26 -26.81 13.82
N LYS A 29 23.21 -26.95 12.90
CA LYS A 29 23.99 -25.85 12.34
C LYS A 29 23.10 -24.85 11.60
N ALA A 30 22.13 -25.31 10.81
CA ALA A 30 21.16 -24.43 10.13
C ALA A 30 20.28 -23.66 11.13
N LEU A 31 19.83 -24.31 12.22
CA LEU A 31 19.06 -23.68 13.29
C LEU A 31 19.88 -22.63 14.05
N PHE A 32 21.14 -22.95 14.39
CA PHE A 32 22.07 -22.01 15.02
C PHE A 32 22.29 -20.78 14.15
N TYR A 33 22.55 -20.96 12.85
CA TYR A 33 22.72 -19.84 11.91
C TYR A 33 21.44 -19.01 11.71
N ALA A 34 20.27 -19.64 11.71
CA ALA A 34 18.99 -18.92 11.72
C ALA A 34 18.82 -18.07 12.99
N ALA A 35 19.14 -18.63 14.17
CA ALA A 35 19.10 -17.90 15.44
C ALA A 35 20.12 -16.75 15.48
N TYR A 36 21.35 -16.99 15.03
CA TYR A 36 22.41 -15.98 14.94
C TYR A 36 22.02 -14.80 14.03
N ARG A 37 21.42 -15.08 12.85
CA ARG A 37 20.91 -14.02 11.96
C ARG A 37 19.76 -13.24 12.57
N SER A 38 18.82 -13.94 13.19
CA SER A 38 17.71 -13.31 13.91
C SER A 38 18.23 -12.35 14.97
N TRP A 39 19.28 -12.75 15.70
CA TRP A 39 19.98 -11.89 16.65
C TRP A 39 20.72 -10.73 15.97
N LYS A 40 21.51 -10.98 14.92
CA LYS A 40 22.23 -9.94 14.18
C LYS A 40 21.29 -8.88 13.60
N LEU A 41 20.17 -9.27 13.00
CA LEU A 41 19.15 -8.34 12.50
C LEU A 41 18.50 -7.52 13.62
N ARG A 42 18.19 -8.14 14.77
CA ARG A 42 17.71 -7.41 15.94
C ARG A 42 18.75 -6.41 16.44
N CYS A 43 20.02 -6.80 16.49
CA CYS A 43 21.13 -5.91 16.81
C CYS A 43 21.24 -4.79 15.78
N CYS A 44 21.20 -5.06 14.48
CA CYS A 44 21.22 -4.03 13.43
C CYS A 44 20.04 -3.07 13.57
N ARG A 45 18.80 -3.54 13.75
CA ARG A 45 17.63 -2.67 13.97
C ARG A 45 17.76 -1.85 15.26
N THR A 46 18.31 -2.43 16.32
CA THR A 46 18.57 -1.73 17.58
C THR A 46 19.66 -0.67 17.40
N LEU A 47 20.77 -1.02 16.74
CA LEU A 47 21.86 -0.11 16.42
C LEU A 47 21.40 0.99 15.47
N ASN A 48 20.59 0.68 14.45
CA ASN A 48 19.93 1.65 13.59
C ASN A 48 19.05 2.60 14.40
N SER A 49 18.26 2.09 15.35
CA SER A 49 17.51 2.92 16.30
C SER A 49 18.41 3.80 17.18
N PHE A 50 19.68 3.47 17.39
CA PHE A 50 20.66 4.34 18.06
C PHE A 50 21.41 5.29 17.12
N TYR A 51 21.77 4.87 15.90
CA TYR A 51 22.62 5.60 14.96
C TYR A 51 21.84 6.45 13.95
N ASN A 52 20.57 6.14 13.67
CA ASN A 52 19.74 6.84 12.69
C ASN A 52 19.24 8.19 13.23
N SER A 53 20.16 9.16 13.28
CA SER A 53 20.11 10.63 13.12
C SER A 53 18.98 11.50 13.71
N LEU A 54 17.86 10.97 14.17
CA LEU A 54 16.76 11.73 14.74
C LEU A 54 16.18 11.11 16.02
N TYR A 55 16.25 9.79 16.20
CA TYR A 55 15.78 9.10 17.40
C TYR A 55 16.83 8.11 17.93
N PRO A 56 17.00 7.96 19.27
CA PRO A 56 16.76 9.03 20.24
C PRO A 56 17.68 10.22 19.99
N GLY A 57 18.75 10.04 19.21
CA GLY A 57 19.72 11.05 18.83
C GLY A 57 21.09 10.37 18.68
N HIS A 58 21.95 10.92 17.82
CA HIS A 58 23.25 10.29 17.55
C HIS A 58 24.15 10.30 18.80
N PRO A 59 24.68 9.15 19.28
CA PRO A 59 25.47 9.05 20.52
C PRO A 59 26.66 10.01 20.58
N LEU A 60 27.35 10.22 19.45
CA LEU A 60 28.45 11.21 19.36
C LEU A 60 28.01 12.64 19.72
N ARG A 61 26.75 13.02 19.47
CA ARG A 61 26.22 14.33 19.89
C ARG A 61 25.99 14.38 21.40
N GLY A 62 25.61 13.25 22.01
CA GLY A 62 25.54 13.12 23.46
C GLY A 62 26.92 13.22 24.10
N ILE A 63 27.91 12.50 23.55
CA ILE A 63 29.32 12.59 23.98
C ILE A 63 29.85 14.02 23.81
N ALA A 64 29.59 14.66 22.68
CA ALA A 64 29.98 16.06 22.45
C ALA A 64 29.28 17.01 23.44
N CYS A 65 28.00 16.79 23.76
CA CYS A 65 27.27 17.56 24.76
C CYS A 65 27.92 17.43 26.15
N CYS A 66 28.23 16.19 26.57
CA CYS A 66 28.98 15.95 27.81
C CYS A 66 30.37 16.60 27.79
N GLY A 67 31.08 16.53 26.66
CA GLY A 67 32.38 17.17 26.49
C GLY A 67 32.32 18.69 26.56
N ILE A 68 31.28 19.32 26.02
CA ILE A 68 31.03 20.76 26.11
C ILE A 68 30.74 21.15 27.56
N VAL A 69 29.85 20.42 28.25
CA VAL A 69 29.53 20.68 29.67
C VAL A 69 30.78 20.55 30.54
N ALA A 70 31.55 19.47 30.36
CA ALA A 70 32.81 19.29 31.08
C ALA A 70 33.82 20.40 30.76
N GLY A 71 33.99 20.74 29.48
CA GLY A 71 34.93 21.77 29.03
C GLY A 71 34.59 23.16 29.55
N LEU A 72 33.30 23.52 29.61
CA LEU A 72 32.84 24.77 30.24
C LEU A 72 33.12 24.77 31.74
N TYR A 73 32.73 23.70 32.43
CA TYR A 73 32.88 23.57 33.88
C TYR A 73 34.36 23.67 34.29
N PHE A 74 35.26 22.92 33.63
CA PHE A 74 36.70 22.96 33.93
C PHE A 74 37.40 24.25 33.48
N LYS A 75 36.77 25.08 32.64
CA LYS A 75 37.22 26.46 32.35
C LYS A 75 36.71 27.50 33.35
N GLY A 76 35.96 27.08 34.37
CA GLY A 76 35.41 27.95 35.42
C GLY A 76 34.02 28.50 35.13
N HIS A 77 33.33 28.00 34.09
CA HIS A 77 31.94 28.36 33.80
C HIS A 77 31.05 27.16 34.06
N ASP A 78 30.24 27.18 35.12
CA ASP A 78 29.29 26.10 35.40
C ASP A 78 27.94 26.36 34.70
N PRO A 79 27.60 25.66 33.59
CA PRO A 79 26.32 25.82 32.90
C PRO A 79 25.15 25.18 33.66
N SER A 80 25.41 24.45 34.74
CA SER A 80 24.43 23.64 35.47
C SER A 80 23.87 24.31 36.72
N TYR A 81 24.31 25.54 37.03
CA TYR A 81 23.93 26.27 38.24
C TYR A 81 24.16 25.45 39.53
N GLN A 82 25.40 24.99 39.75
CA GLN A 82 25.87 24.20 40.90
C GLN A 82 25.39 22.75 40.96
N ALA A 83 24.61 22.27 39.99
CA ALA A 83 24.17 20.87 39.99
C ALA A 83 25.35 19.89 39.90
N ILE A 84 26.44 20.23 39.19
CA ILE A 84 27.65 19.39 39.10
C ILE A 84 28.31 19.25 40.47
N ASP A 85 28.53 20.37 41.18
CA ASP A 85 29.14 20.35 42.52
C ASP A 85 28.22 19.68 43.55
N TRP A 86 26.91 19.86 43.43
CA TRP A 86 25.93 19.16 44.27
C TRP A 86 25.97 17.65 44.06
N LEU A 87 25.99 17.18 42.81
CA LEU A 87 26.08 15.75 42.48
C LEU A 87 27.40 15.14 42.98
N GLU A 88 28.52 15.85 42.78
CA GLU A 88 29.80 15.37 43.28
C GLU A 88 29.79 15.26 44.81
N SER A 89 29.42 16.34 45.51
CA SER A 89 29.49 16.39 46.98
C SER A 89 28.52 15.44 47.68
N ASN A 90 27.32 15.23 47.13
CA ASN A 90 26.27 14.45 47.80
C ASN A 90 26.14 13.00 47.31
N LEU A 91 26.53 12.68 46.07
CA LEU A 91 26.34 11.35 45.50
C LEU A 91 27.65 10.63 45.21
N PHE A 92 28.64 11.30 44.58
CA PHE A 92 29.81 10.62 44.03
C PHE A 92 31.04 10.65 44.93
N ARG A 93 31.20 11.67 45.78
CA ARG A 93 32.33 11.84 46.68
C ARG A 93 32.53 10.66 47.64
N ARG A 94 31.45 9.95 47.98
CA ARG A 94 31.51 8.74 48.83
C ARG A 94 32.25 7.57 48.17
N TYR A 95 32.34 7.55 46.84
CA TYR A 95 32.83 6.41 46.07
C TYR A 95 34.00 6.76 45.13
N LEU A 96 34.21 8.03 44.79
CA LEU A 96 35.20 8.49 43.82
C LEU A 96 35.99 9.66 44.36
N GLU A 97 37.26 9.76 43.93
CA GLU A 97 38.08 10.97 44.16
C GLU A 97 37.37 12.22 43.61
N PRO A 98 37.56 13.41 44.23
CA PRO A 98 36.83 14.63 43.86
C PRO A 98 36.89 14.97 42.36
N ARG A 99 38.05 14.78 41.73
CA ARG A 99 38.22 15.02 40.29
C ARG A 99 37.38 14.05 39.45
N ASN A 100 37.41 12.76 39.77
CA ASN A 100 36.66 11.73 39.06
C ASN A 100 35.15 11.86 39.32
N GLY A 101 34.75 12.24 40.54
CA GLY A 101 33.37 12.59 40.89
C GLY A 101 32.83 13.77 40.08
N LYS A 102 33.63 14.82 39.88
CA LYS A 102 33.27 15.96 39.02
C LYS A 102 33.12 15.56 37.55
N VAL A 103 34.02 14.73 37.02
CA VAL A 103 33.90 14.21 35.64
C VAL A 103 32.60 13.42 35.49
N LEU A 104 32.29 12.52 36.43
CA LEU A 104 31.04 11.76 36.39
C LEU A 104 29.80 12.64 36.52
N ALA A 105 29.83 13.66 37.38
CA ALA A 105 28.76 14.66 37.49
C ALA A 105 28.56 15.43 36.19
N CYS A 106 29.63 15.84 35.50
CA CYS A 106 29.55 16.45 34.17
C CYS A 106 28.94 15.50 33.12
N LEU A 107 29.24 14.19 33.18
CA LEU A 107 28.63 13.20 32.29
C LEU A 107 27.13 13.07 32.56
N VAL A 108 26.71 13.04 33.83
CA VAL A 108 25.29 12.94 34.21
C VAL A 108 24.52 14.19 33.76
N VAL A 109 25.03 15.38 34.09
CA VAL A 109 24.41 16.66 33.69
C VAL A 109 24.40 16.81 32.17
N GLY A 110 25.53 16.54 31.50
CA GLY A 110 25.63 16.60 30.04
C GLY A 110 24.66 15.63 29.34
N SER A 111 24.46 14.43 29.90
CA SER A 111 23.48 13.47 29.41
C SER A 111 22.05 13.96 29.63
N GLY A 112 21.76 14.57 30.78
CA GLY A 112 20.47 15.20 31.08
C GLY A 112 20.13 16.34 30.11
N VAL A 113 21.08 17.26 29.87
CA VAL A 113 20.95 18.34 28.87
C VAL A 113 20.69 17.77 27.49
N TYR A 114 21.44 16.73 27.09
CA TYR A 114 21.25 16.07 25.80
C TYR A 114 19.84 15.48 25.65
N VAL A 115 19.31 14.80 26.67
CA VAL A 115 17.92 14.28 26.67
C VAL A 115 16.92 15.42 26.54
N VAL A 116 17.09 16.53 27.26
CA VAL A 116 16.21 17.71 27.15
C VAL A 116 16.24 18.31 25.74
N LEU A 117 17.43 18.45 25.14
CA LEU A 117 17.58 18.96 23.77
C LEU A 117 16.90 18.03 22.74
N ILE A 118 17.00 16.71 22.93
CA ILE A 118 16.27 15.74 22.12
C ILE A 118 14.77 15.99 22.26
N GLN A 119 14.23 15.97 23.48
CA GLN A 119 12.80 16.14 23.74
C GLN A 119 12.26 17.46 23.16
N LEU A 120 13.02 18.55 23.30
CA LEU A 120 12.69 19.84 22.71
C LEU A 120 12.63 19.76 21.18
N ARG A 121 13.62 19.12 20.53
CA ARG A 121 13.61 18.89 19.08
C ARG A 121 12.40 18.06 18.66
N GLN A 122 12.05 17.01 19.42
CA GLN A 122 10.86 16.18 19.13
C GLN A 122 9.59 17.02 19.18
N TYR A 123 9.43 17.83 20.23
CA TYR A 123 8.28 18.71 20.39
C TYR A 123 8.19 19.73 19.25
N ILE A 124 9.32 20.37 18.88
CA ILE A 124 9.39 21.32 17.76
C ILE A 124 8.99 20.63 16.46
N LEU A 125 9.57 19.47 16.12
CA LEU A 125 9.22 18.73 14.90
C LEU A 125 7.75 18.33 14.88
N LYS A 126 7.20 17.85 15.99
CA LYS A 126 5.78 17.52 16.09
C LYS A 126 4.88 18.73 15.83
N LYS A 127 5.24 19.90 16.38
CA LYS A 127 4.52 21.16 16.11
C LYS A 127 4.67 21.62 14.66
N LEU A 128 5.86 21.53 14.08
CA LEU A 128 6.10 21.86 12.68
C LEU A 128 5.29 20.96 11.74
N PHE A 129 5.27 19.65 11.99
CA PHE A 129 4.48 18.69 11.19
C PHE A 129 2.98 18.79 11.45
N SER A 130 2.54 19.32 12.59
CA SER A 130 1.11 19.61 12.84
C SER A 130 0.58 20.77 12.00
N TYR A 131 1.47 21.63 11.47
CA TYR A 131 1.07 22.74 10.62
C TYR A 131 0.84 22.27 9.18
N HIS A 132 -0.40 22.40 8.72
CA HIS A 132 -0.85 21.99 7.38
C HIS A 132 -1.17 23.16 6.45
N GLY A 133 -1.02 24.41 6.90
CA GLY A 133 -1.36 25.60 6.10
C GLY A 133 -0.54 25.71 4.80
N TRP A 134 0.59 25.01 4.71
CA TRP A 134 1.37 24.90 3.47
C TRP A 134 0.65 24.17 2.34
N MET A 135 -0.26 23.23 2.64
CA MET A 135 -1.09 22.58 1.62
C MET A 135 -2.11 23.54 1.01
N TYR A 136 -2.42 24.64 1.71
CA TYR A 136 -3.49 25.55 1.32
C TYR A 136 -3.07 26.70 0.39
N GLN A 137 -1.81 26.75 0.01
CA GLN A 137 -1.32 27.75 -0.93
C GLN A 137 -1.74 27.44 -2.36
N GLU A 138 -2.07 28.51 -3.09
CA GLU A 138 -2.30 28.43 -4.54
C GLU A 138 -0.99 28.12 -5.27
N HIS A 139 -1.03 27.15 -6.19
CA HIS A 139 0.11 26.80 -7.01
C HIS A 139 0.47 27.96 -7.95
N GLY A 140 1.75 28.34 -7.98
CA GLY A 140 2.26 29.39 -8.88
C GLY A 140 2.22 30.81 -8.32
N LYS A 141 1.67 31.03 -7.12
CA LYS A 141 1.83 32.29 -6.38
C LYS A 141 3.02 32.20 -5.43
N ASP A 142 3.66 33.34 -5.20
CA ASP A 142 4.84 33.43 -4.34
C ASP A 142 4.46 33.02 -2.91
N ALA A 143 5.13 32.02 -2.36
CA ALA A 143 4.82 31.52 -1.03
C ALA A 143 5.01 32.66 0.00
N GLY A 144 4.02 32.88 0.85
CA GLY A 144 4.10 33.86 1.92
C GLY A 144 5.30 33.62 2.84
N ILE A 145 5.65 34.61 3.65
CA ILE A 145 6.81 34.56 4.56
C ILE A 145 6.73 33.36 5.52
N MET A 146 5.54 33.08 6.07
CA MET A 146 5.32 32.01 7.05
C MET A 146 5.68 30.61 6.54
N PRO A 147 5.17 30.16 5.37
CA PRO A 147 5.60 28.91 4.73
C PRO A 147 7.10 28.81 4.47
N LYS A 148 7.74 29.91 4.03
CA LYS A 148 9.19 29.96 3.78
C LYS A 148 9.97 29.73 5.09
N ILE A 149 9.61 30.43 6.16
CA ILE A 149 10.19 30.26 7.50
C ILE A 149 9.96 28.82 8.00
N TRP A 150 8.72 28.32 7.95
CA TRP A 150 8.37 26.96 8.35
C TRP A 150 9.21 25.92 7.61
N SER A 151 9.35 26.04 6.28
CA SER A 151 10.14 25.11 5.48
C SER A 151 11.62 25.12 5.86
N GLY A 152 12.17 26.29 6.20
CA GLY A 152 13.53 26.44 6.69
C GLY A 152 13.73 25.75 8.04
N LEU A 153 12.79 25.93 8.97
CA LEU A 153 12.79 25.26 10.28
C LEU A 153 12.66 23.73 10.14
N VAL A 154 11.77 23.24 9.28
CA VAL A 154 11.63 21.81 9.01
C VAL A 154 12.94 21.22 8.49
N LYS A 155 13.57 21.85 7.48
CA LYS A 155 14.87 21.39 6.94
C LYS A 155 15.97 21.38 8.00
N LEU A 156 16.02 22.41 8.84
CA LEU A 156 16.98 22.52 9.94
C LEU A 156 16.77 21.41 10.98
N CYS A 157 15.52 21.21 11.40
CA CYS A 157 15.19 20.27 12.47
C CYS A 157 15.19 18.81 12.02
N VAL A 158 14.82 18.47 10.79
CA VAL A 158 14.90 17.11 10.25
C VAL A 158 16.36 16.72 9.96
N GLY A 159 17.14 17.63 9.38
CA GLY A 159 18.52 17.39 8.99
C GLY A 159 18.64 16.71 7.60
N ARG A 160 19.85 16.24 7.27
CA ARG A 160 20.16 15.67 5.96
C ARG A 160 19.94 14.15 5.98
N ASN A 161 19.18 13.64 5.00
CA ASN A 161 18.97 12.21 4.73
C ASN A 161 18.37 11.39 5.89
N PRO A 162 17.11 11.63 6.30
CA PRO A 162 16.43 10.80 7.29
C PRO A 162 16.37 9.33 6.83
N SER A 163 16.54 8.39 7.78
CA SER A 163 16.26 6.97 7.56
C SER A 163 14.75 6.71 7.52
N LEU A 164 14.34 5.53 7.07
CA LEU A 164 12.93 5.19 6.86
C LEU A 164 12.04 5.43 8.09
N PHE A 165 12.45 4.95 9.27
CA PHE A 165 11.64 5.03 10.48
C PHE A 165 12.00 6.23 11.36
N SER A 166 13.07 6.97 11.02
CA SER A 166 13.60 8.05 11.85
C SER A 166 12.56 9.10 12.24
N CYS A 167 11.62 9.44 11.34
CA CYS A 167 10.61 10.47 11.59
C CYS A 167 9.34 9.97 12.29
N GLN A 168 9.15 8.65 12.44
CA GLN A 168 7.87 8.05 12.85
C GLN A 168 7.38 8.56 14.22
N ASN A 169 8.30 8.77 15.16
CA ASN A 169 7.97 9.26 16.51
C ASN A 169 7.68 10.76 16.57
N PHE A 170 8.01 11.54 15.53
CA PHE A 170 7.74 12.99 15.49
C PHE A 170 6.46 13.33 14.74
N LEU A 171 5.86 12.36 14.04
CA LEU A 171 4.59 12.59 13.38
C LEU A 171 3.51 12.94 14.41
N PRO A 172 2.65 13.92 14.09
CA PRO A 172 1.54 14.27 14.96
C PRO A 172 0.51 13.14 15.02
N SER A 173 -0.25 13.09 16.11
CA SER A 173 -1.45 12.26 16.17
C SER A 173 -2.54 12.88 15.29
N LEU A 174 -3.34 12.03 14.63
CA LEU A 174 -4.48 12.47 13.84
C LEU A 174 -5.42 13.32 14.72
N PRO A 175 -5.75 14.57 14.37
CA PRO A 175 -6.63 15.41 15.18
C PRO A 175 -8.07 14.92 15.11
N VAL A 176 -8.82 15.16 16.19
CA VAL A 176 -10.28 14.97 16.20
C VAL A 176 -10.94 16.22 15.62
N PRO A 177 -11.68 16.15 14.51
CA PRO A 177 -12.39 17.30 13.96
C PRO A 177 -13.45 17.85 14.92
N SER A 178 -13.85 19.11 14.73
CA SER A 178 -15.02 19.65 15.40
C SER A 178 -16.28 18.93 14.94
N LEU A 179 -17.19 18.63 15.88
CA LEU A 179 -18.50 18.06 15.55
C LEU A 179 -19.29 18.98 14.61
N ASP A 180 -19.28 20.29 14.86
CA ASP A 180 -19.99 21.26 14.03
C ASP A 180 -19.50 21.28 12.58
N GLU A 181 -18.18 21.30 12.39
CA GLU A 181 -17.58 21.28 11.05
C GLU A 181 -17.89 19.97 10.32
N THR A 182 -17.83 18.83 11.03
CA THR A 182 -18.14 17.53 10.44
C THR A 182 -19.59 17.46 10.00
N LEU A 183 -20.54 17.93 10.81
CA LEU A 183 -21.97 17.94 10.44
C LEU A 183 -22.24 18.88 9.27
N GLN A 184 -21.65 20.08 9.27
CA GLN A 184 -21.78 21.02 8.16
C GLN A 184 -21.24 20.45 6.84
N ARG A 185 -20.05 19.83 6.87
CA ARG A 185 -19.45 19.19 5.69
C ARG A 185 -20.25 17.97 5.24
N TYR A 186 -20.76 17.16 6.18
CA TYR A 186 -21.62 16.02 5.88
C TYR A 186 -22.90 16.46 5.15
N LEU A 187 -23.63 17.42 5.71
CA LEU A 187 -24.86 17.94 5.11
C LEU A 187 -24.60 18.48 3.70
N ARG A 188 -23.53 19.28 3.52
CA ARG A 188 -23.12 19.74 2.19
C ARG A 188 -22.86 18.59 1.22
N SER A 189 -22.24 17.51 1.68
CA SER A 189 -21.87 16.36 0.83
C SER A 189 -23.07 15.51 0.39
N VAL A 190 -24.14 15.44 1.19
CA VAL A 190 -25.34 14.66 0.85
C VAL A 190 -26.39 15.46 0.10
N ARG A 191 -26.25 16.80 0.03
CA ARG A 191 -27.17 17.65 -0.72
C ARG A 191 -27.43 17.20 -2.17
N PRO A 192 -26.43 16.80 -2.99
CA PRO A 192 -26.71 16.32 -4.35
C PRO A 192 -27.38 14.93 -4.41
N LEU A 193 -27.46 14.22 -3.28
CA LEU A 193 -27.99 12.86 -3.19
C LEU A 193 -29.46 12.82 -2.76
N TYR A 194 -29.97 13.92 -2.19
CA TYR A 194 -31.29 13.99 -1.58
C TYR A 194 -32.18 15.03 -2.24
N ASP A 195 -33.48 14.76 -2.25
CA ASP A 195 -34.47 15.79 -2.52
C ASP A 195 -34.58 16.79 -1.35
N ASP A 196 -35.43 17.82 -1.48
CA ASP A 196 -35.59 18.85 -0.46
C ASP A 196 -36.19 18.32 0.85
N ALA A 197 -37.10 17.34 0.78
CA ALA A 197 -37.75 16.78 1.97
C ALA A 197 -36.80 15.86 2.74
N GLU A 198 -36.07 15.01 2.02
CA GLU A 198 -35.04 14.13 2.56
C GLU A 198 -33.88 14.93 3.18
N TYR A 199 -33.45 15.99 2.50
CA TYR A 199 -32.40 16.88 3.01
C TYR A 199 -32.83 17.59 4.30
N GLN A 200 -34.03 18.17 4.35
CA GLN A 200 -34.57 18.80 5.56
C GLN A 200 -34.69 17.81 6.73
N ARG A 201 -35.10 16.56 6.45
CA ARG A 201 -35.12 15.49 7.45
C ARG A 201 -33.72 15.22 7.99
N MET A 202 -32.71 15.15 7.12
CA MET A 202 -31.33 14.94 7.54
C MET A 202 -30.76 16.11 8.36
N GLU A 203 -31.08 17.36 7.99
CA GLU A 203 -30.70 18.54 8.77
C GLU A 203 -31.26 18.47 10.20
N LYS A 204 -32.54 18.10 10.33
CA LYS A 204 -33.18 17.91 11.64
C LYS A 204 -32.48 16.83 12.46
N LEU A 205 -32.19 15.67 11.86
CA LEU A 205 -31.49 14.57 12.53
C LEU A 205 -30.07 14.97 12.98
N ALA A 206 -29.34 15.71 12.15
CA ALA A 206 -28.00 16.20 12.47
C ALA A 206 -28.02 17.19 13.65
N GLU A 207 -28.99 18.11 13.67
CA GLU A 207 -29.15 19.07 14.76
C GLU A 207 -29.59 18.39 16.06
N GLU A 208 -30.54 17.45 16.01
CA GLU A 208 -30.92 16.63 17.16
C GLU A 208 -29.73 15.84 17.71
N PHE A 209 -28.94 15.21 16.85
CA PHE A 209 -27.72 14.48 17.24
C PHE A 209 -26.72 15.40 17.95
N LYS A 210 -26.48 16.60 17.40
CA LYS A 210 -25.59 17.60 17.99
C LYS A 210 -26.06 18.09 19.35
N GLN A 211 -27.36 18.32 19.52
CA GLN A 211 -27.94 18.82 20.78
C GLN A 211 -27.98 17.74 21.87
N THR A 212 -28.13 16.48 21.49
CA THR A 212 -28.28 15.35 22.42
C THR A 212 -26.96 14.61 22.68
N ILE A 213 -26.77 13.43 22.10
CA ILE A 213 -25.68 12.50 22.41
C ILE A 213 -24.35 12.89 21.74
N GLY A 214 -24.37 13.66 20.65
CA GLY A 214 -23.19 13.99 19.84
C GLY A 214 -22.09 14.68 20.66
N LYS A 215 -22.43 15.66 21.50
CA LYS A 215 -21.47 16.33 22.40
C LYS A 215 -20.82 15.37 23.40
N ARG A 216 -21.58 14.39 23.90
CA ARG A 216 -21.06 13.37 24.84
C ARG A 216 -20.09 12.43 24.12
N LEU A 217 -20.46 11.94 22.94
CA LEU A 217 -19.59 11.09 22.11
C LEU A 217 -18.29 11.82 21.72
N GLN A 218 -18.39 13.10 21.34
CA GLN A 218 -17.23 13.95 21.03
C GLN A 218 -16.23 14.03 22.19
N ARG A 219 -16.72 14.19 23.43
CA ARG A 219 -15.86 14.24 24.62
C ARG A 219 -15.12 12.91 24.85
N TYR A 220 -15.80 11.78 24.70
CA TYR A 220 -15.16 10.47 24.81
C TYR A 220 -14.16 10.21 23.69
N LEU A 221 -14.46 10.67 22.47
CA LEU A 221 -13.52 10.55 21.36
C LEU A 221 -12.25 11.38 21.59
N TRP A 222 -12.40 12.58 22.16
CA TRP A 222 -11.26 13.40 22.57
C TRP A 222 -10.42 12.72 23.66
N LEU A 223 -11.05 12.07 24.63
CA LEU A 223 -10.34 11.26 25.64
C LEU A 223 -9.58 10.10 24.99
N LYS A 224 -10.17 9.39 24.00
CA LYS A 224 -9.46 8.37 23.24
C LYS A 224 -8.26 8.95 22.51
N TRP A 225 -8.42 10.08 21.84
CA TRP A 225 -7.34 10.78 21.16
C TRP A 225 -6.20 11.15 22.12
N PHE A 226 -6.51 11.62 23.33
CA PHE A 226 -5.50 12.00 24.31
C PHE A 226 -4.62 10.82 24.76
N ILE A 227 -5.17 9.59 24.82
CA ILE A 227 -4.46 8.40 25.30
C ILE A 227 -3.96 7.47 24.19
N SER A 228 -4.19 7.78 22.92
CA SER A 228 -3.82 6.92 21.78
C SER A 228 -2.84 7.62 20.83
N THR A 229 -2.04 6.84 20.10
CA THR A 229 -1.17 7.40 19.05
C THR A 229 -2.01 7.92 17.88
N ASN A 230 -3.09 7.21 17.57
CA ASN A 230 -4.10 7.55 16.58
C ASN A 230 -5.46 7.04 17.07
N TYR A 231 -6.48 7.90 17.08
CA TYR A 231 -7.79 7.54 17.62
C TYR A 231 -8.63 6.68 16.64
N VAL A 232 -8.22 6.56 15.38
CA VAL A 232 -8.96 5.84 14.33
C VAL A 232 -8.40 4.45 14.06
N SER A 233 -7.08 4.31 13.96
CA SER A 233 -6.44 3.18 13.26
C SER A 233 -6.74 1.81 13.86
N ASP A 234 -6.77 1.67 15.19
CA ASP A 234 -7.08 0.42 15.88
C ASP A 234 -8.54 -0.02 15.67
N TRP A 235 -9.47 0.93 15.71
CA TRP A 235 -10.88 0.68 15.43
C TRP A 235 -11.15 0.44 13.95
N TRP A 236 -10.48 1.16 13.07
CA TRP A 236 -10.57 0.96 11.63
C TRP A 236 -10.11 -0.46 11.24
N GLU A 237 -8.91 -0.86 11.66
CA GLU A 237 -8.39 -2.21 11.42
C GLU A 237 -9.36 -3.29 11.97
N LYS A 238 -9.80 -3.12 13.21
CA LYS A 238 -10.66 -4.09 13.89
C LYS A 238 -12.05 -4.22 13.27
N PHE A 239 -12.79 -3.12 13.12
CA PHE A 239 -14.21 -3.18 12.80
C PHE A 239 -14.50 -3.25 11.30
N ILE A 240 -13.62 -2.69 10.45
CA ILE A 240 -13.82 -2.74 9.00
C ILE A 240 -13.29 -4.04 8.41
N TYR A 241 -12.13 -4.51 8.88
CA TYR A 241 -11.51 -5.71 8.32
C TYR A 241 -11.70 -6.91 9.22
N LEU A 242 -11.21 -6.87 10.46
CA LEU A 242 -11.04 -8.06 11.28
C LEU A 242 -12.33 -8.62 11.88
N ARG A 243 -13.40 -7.83 12.03
CA ARG A 243 -14.73 -8.31 12.46
C ARG A 243 -15.65 -8.65 11.29
N GLY A 244 -15.32 -8.26 10.06
CA GLY A 244 -16.04 -8.71 8.87
C GLY A 244 -16.02 -10.24 8.79
N ARG A 245 -17.19 -10.86 8.58
CA ARG A 245 -17.34 -12.32 8.48
C ARG A 245 -17.49 -12.82 7.05
N SER A 246 -17.71 -11.90 6.10
CA SER A 246 -17.74 -12.22 4.67
C SER A 246 -16.38 -12.71 4.18
N ALA A 247 -16.41 -13.46 3.07
CA ALA A 247 -15.22 -13.90 2.35
C ALA A 247 -14.33 -12.71 1.97
N ILE A 248 -13.03 -12.79 2.29
CA ILE A 248 -12.09 -11.68 2.03
C ILE A 248 -11.53 -11.69 0.60
N MET A 249 -11.61 -12.83 -0.11
CA MET A 249 -11.04 -13.03 -1.46
C MET A 249 -11.39 -11.91 -2.44
N VAL A 250 -12.67 -11.49 -2.48
CA VAL A 250 -13.15 -10.41 -3.37
C VAL A 250 -13.54 -9.16 -2.58
N ASN A 251 -14.18 -9.34 -1.42
CA ASN A 251 -14.77 -8.24 -0.64
C ASN A 251 -13.74 -7.42 0.16
N SER A 252 -12.47 -7.84 0.19
CA SER A 252 -11.43 -7.14 0.95
C SER A 252 -10.06 -7.16 0.28
N ASN A 253 -9.61 -8.30 -0.22
CA ASN A 253 -8.30 -8.40 -0.87
C ASN A 253 -8.32 -7.60 -2.17
N PHE A 254 -7.18 -7.02 -2.50
CA PHE A 254 -6.95 -6.33 -3.76
C PHE A 254 -5.82 -7.00 -4.52
N TYR A 255 -5.74 -6.75 -5.82
CA TYR A 255 -4.72 -7.32 -6.68
C TYR A 255 -3.92 -6.24 -7.40
N GLY A 256 -2.85 -6.63 -8.07
CA GLY A 256 -2.22 -5.84 -9.12
C GLY A 256 -1.48 -6.67 -10.15
N LEU A 257 -1.25 -6.04 -11.30
CA LEU A 257 -0.80 -6.67 -12.53
C LEU A 257 0.67 -6.34 -12.84
N ASP A 258 1.21 -7.06 -13.82
CA ASP A 258 2.56 -6.93 -14.35
C ASP A 258 2.82 -5.57 -15.02
N ALA A 259 4.08 -5.32 -15.38
CA ALA A 259 4.44 -4.35 -16.39
C ALA A 259 4.07 -4.90 -17.79
N ILE A 260 2.81 -4.70 -18.21
CA ILE A 260 2.24 -5.39 -19.39
C ILE A 260 2.92 -5.10 -20.74
N TYR A 261 3.77 -4.08 -20.83
CA TYR A 261 4.54 -3.75 -22.04
C TYR A 261 5.91 -4.42 -22.11
N ILE A 262 6.32 -5.14 -21.07
CA ILE A 262 7.63 -5.79 -20.98
C ILE A 262 7.44 -7.24 -20.54
N ARG A 263 7.93 -8.16 -21.37
CA ARG A 263 7.96 -9.58 -21.05
C ARG A 263 9.41 -10.06 -21.08
N PRO A 264 10.09 -10.13 -19.92
CA PRO A 264 11.52 -10.33 -19.89
C PRO A 264 11.94 -11.79 -20.12
N THR A 265 11.06 -12.75 -19.82
CA THR A 265 11.22 -14.18 -20.13
C THR A 265 9.84 -14.82 -20.31
N THR A 266 9.83 -16.03 -20.88
CA THR A 266 8.66 -16.93 -20.91
C THR A 266 8.79 -18.12 -19.94
N ILE A 267 9.94 -18.25 -19.26
CA ILE A 267 10.20 -19.34 -18.30
C ILE A 267 9.65 -18.96 -16.92
N GLN A 268 8.59 -19.66 -16.50
CA GLN A 268 7.89 -19.41 -15.23
C GLN A 268 8.82 -19.43 -14.01
N THR A 269 9.65 -20.47 -13.88
CA THR A 269 10.53 -20.66 -12.72
C THR A 269 11.65 -19.62 -12.68
N ALA A 270 12.18 -19.23 -13.84
CA ALA A 270 13.20 -18.21 -13.93
C ALA A 270 12.66 -16.86 -13.41
N ARG A 271 11.49 -16.45 -13.90
CA ARG A 271 10.87 -15.19 -13.45
C ARG A 271 10.45 -15.24 -12.00
N ALA A 272 9.83 -16.33 -11.56
CA ALA A 272 9.47 -16.53 -10.16
C ALA A 272 10.68 -16.45 -9.23
N ALA A 273 11.83 -16.99 -9.65
CA ALA A 273 13.07 -16.91 -8.89
C ALA A 273 13.59 -15.47 -8.77
N ASN A 274 13.70 -14.73 -9.89
CA ASN A 274 14.11 -13.31 -9.87
C ASN A 274 13.21 -12.46 -8.98
N LEU A 275 11.89 -12.56 -9.16
CA LEU A 275 10.90 -11.79 -8.38
C LEU A 275 10.99 -12.10 -6.88
N THR A 276 11.18 -13.38 -6.53
CA THR A 276 11.31 -13.82 -5.13
C THR A 276 12.59 -13.30 -4.50
N CYS A 277 13.74 -13.43 -5.18
CA CYS A 277 15.02 -12.90 -4.71
C CYS A 277 14.98 -11.37 -4.60
N ALA A 278 14.32 -10.68 -5.53
CA ALA A 278 14.10 -9.24 -5.48
C ALA A 278 13.26 -8.84 -4.26
N ALA A 279 12.22 -9.58 -3.92
CA ALA A 279 11.41 -9.32 -2.72
C ALA A 279 12.21 -9.49 -1.42
N PHE A 280 13.13 -10.46 -1.35
CA PHE A 280 14.04 -10.60 -0.19
C PHE A 280 15.08 -9.49 -0.12
N ARG A 281 15.56 -8.98 -1.26
CA ARG A 281 16.41 -7.78 -1.29
C ARG A 281 15.65 -6.55 -0.83
N TYR A 282 14.42 -6.35 -1.30
CA TYR A 282 13.54 -5.28 -0.81
C TYR A 282 13.36 -5.36 0.71
N ARG A 283 13.09 -6.57 1.23
CA ARG A 283 13.00 -6.80 2.67
C ARG A 283 14.29 -6.46 3.42
N ALA A 284 15.46 -6.81 2.87
CA ALA A 284 16.74 -6.45 3.48
C ALA A 284 16.96 -4.92 3.49
N GLU A 285 16.64 -4.23 2.40
CA GLU A 285 16.70 -2.76 2.31
C GLU A 285 15.73 -2.09 3.29
N LEU A 286 14.57 -2.70 3.52
CA LEU A 286 13.60 -2.28 4.52
C LEU A 286 14.17 -2.46 5.94
N ASP A 287 14.69 -3.65 6.24
CA ASP A 287 15.23 -4.03 7.55
C ASP A 287 16.45 -3.18 7.95
N HIS A 288 17.27 -2.79 6.97
CA HIS A 288 18.42 -1.91 7.15
C HIS A 288 18.07 -0.41 7.09
N GLU A 289 16.81 -0.05 6.82
CA GLU A 289 16.35 1.34 6.63
C GLU A 289 17.05 2.09 5.48
N ASN A 290 17.49 1.37 4.45
CA ASN A 290 18.09 1.95 3.25
C ASN A 290 17.04 2.59 2.34
N ILE A 291 15.80 2.10 2.37
CA ILE A 291 14.66 2.72 1.70
C ILE A 291 14.45 4.12 2.27
N LYS A 292 14.38 5.14 1.41
CA LYS A 292 14.15 6.51 1.87
C LYS A 292 12.69 6.73 2.24
N PRO A 293 12.42 7.49 3.32
CA PRO A 293 11.07 7.84 3.68
C PRO A 293 10.43 8.68 2.57
N LEU A 294 9.17 8.38 2.26
CA LEU A 294 8.38 9.19 1.35
C LEU A 294 8.09 10.55 2.00
N MET A 295 8.31 11.61 1.23
CA MET A 295 8.25 12.99 1.71
C MET A 295 7.39 13.84 0.79
N VAL A 296 6.32 14.43 1.32
CA VAL A 296 5.51 15.41 0.60
C VAL A 296 6.35 16.67 0.37
N GLN A 297 6.44 17.10 -0.89
CA GLN A 297 7.28 18.23 -1.32
C GLN A 297 8.76 18.12 -0.86
N LYS A 298 9.27 16.90 -0.62
CA LYS A 298 10.61 16.63 -0.06
C LYS A 298 10.83 17.26 1.33
N LEU A 299 9.76 17.58 2.06
CA LEU A 299 9.80 18.26 3.35
C LEU A 299 9.11 17.50 4.47
N VAL A 300 7.88 17.05 4.25
CA VAL A 300 7.05 16.45 5.29
C VAL A 300 7.06 14.92 5.14
N PRO A 301 7.59 14.16 6.11
CA PRO A 301 7.60 12.70 6.05
C PRO A 301 6.20 12.13 6.13
N LEU A 302 5.96 11.04 5.41
CA LEU A 302 4.80 10.18 5.58
C LEU A 302 5.09 9.08 6.59
N CYS A 303 4.06 8.67 7.33
CA CYS A 303 4.04 7.53 8.23
C CYS A 303 4.52 6.26 7.51
N THR A 304 5.38 5.51 8.18
CA THR A 304 6.03 4.30 7.66
C THR A 304 5.65 3.02 8.41
N SER A 305 4.74 3.08 9.40
CA SER A 305 4.37 1.90 10.21
C SER A 305 3.80 0.73 9.40
N GLN A 306 3.15 1.00 8.28
CA GLN A 306 2.61 -0.05 7.41
C GLN A 306 3.69 -0.91 6.75
N TYR A 307 4.90 -0.37 6.49
CA TYR A 307 5.98 -1.13 5.85
C TYR A 307 6.46 -2.30 6.72
N GLU A 308 6.41 -2.15 8.05
CA GLU A 308 6.89 -3.19 8.98
C GLU A 308 6.08 -4.50 8.88
N ARG A 309 4.84 -4.42 8.39
CA ARG A 309 3.88 -5.53 8.36
C ARG A 309 3.80 -6.23 7.00
N GLN A 310 4.65 -5.89 6.04
CA GLN A 310 4.56 -6.42 4.68
C GLN A 310 4.96 -7.91 4.59
N PHE A 311 6.11 -8.26 5.15
CA PHE A 311 6.61 -9.64 5.17
C PHE A 311 6.30 -10.33 6.50
N ASN A 312 6.29 -11.66 6.47
CA ASN A 312 6.12 -12.51 7.66
C ASN A 312 4.77 -12.29 8.38
N THR A 313 3.81 -11.70 7.68
CA THR A 313 2.51 -11.33 8.24
C THR A 313 1.42 -12.23 7.68
N ILE A 314 0.41 -12.51 8.50
CA ILE A 314 -0.78 -13.25 8.10
C ILE A 314 -1.99 -12.82 8.93
N ARG A 315 -3.17 -12.91 8.34
CA ARG A 315 -4.45 -12.83 9.03
C ARG A 315 -4.90 -14.21 9.50
N ILE A 316 -4.95 -14.42 10.80
CA ILE A 316 -5.47 -15.68 11.39
C ILE A 316 -6.98 -15.54 11.59
N PRO A 317 -7.80 -16.48 11.09
CA PRO A 317 -9.25 -16.44 11.29
C PRO A 317 -9.61 -16.66 12.78
N GLY A 318 -10.61 -15.92 13.26
CA GLY A 318 -11.24 -16.16 14.55
C GLY A 318 -12.75 -16.26 14.38
N LYS A 319 -13.47 -16.87 15.33
CA LYS A 319 -14.94 -17.04 15.21
C LYS A 319 -15.66 -15.70 15.08
N GLU A 320 -15.36 -14.74 15.94
CA GLU A 320 -15.96 -13.40 15.90
C GLU A 320 -15.02 -12.30 15.39
N THR A 321 -13.71 -12.50 15.53
CA THR A 321 -12.70 -11.48 15.19
C THR A 321 -11.40 -12.17 14.80
N ASP A 322 -10.93 -11.85 13.60
CA ASP A 322 -9.65 -12.30 13.07
C ASP A 322 -8.50 -11.53 13.73
N LYS A 323 -7.26 -11.97 13.52
CA LYS A 323 -6.08 -11.31 14.09
C LYS A 323 -4.98 -11.21 13.06
N ILE A 324 -4.38 -10.03 12.94
CA ILE A 324 -3.12 -9.89 12.21
C ILE A 324 -1.96 -10.32 13.10
N VAL A 325 -1.19 -11.28 12.62
CA VAL A 325 -0.01 -11.81 13.29
C VAL A 325 1.20 -11.54 12.42
N HIS A 326 2.18 -10.86 13.01
CA HIS A 326 3.48 -10.62 12.40
C HIS A 326 4.53 -11.52 13.09
N TYR A 327 5.13 -12.41 12.32
CA TYR A 327 6.18 -13.31 12.81
C TYR A 327 7.56 -12.67 12.67
N ALA A 328 8.43 -12.90 13.66
CA ALA A 328 9.81 -12.47 13.58
C ALA A 328 10.62 -13.40 12.66
N ASN A 329 11.33 -12.81 11.70
CA ASN A 329 12.44 -13.43 10.98
C ASN A 329 12.11 -14.75 10.23
N SER A 330 11.17 -14.70 9.27
CA SER A 330 10.95 -15.85 8.37
C SER A 330 12.09 -16.04 7.39
N HIS A 331 12.52 -17.29 7.18
CA HIS A 331 13.64 -17.67 6.30
C HIS A 331 13.21 -18.52 5.09
N HIS A 332 11.90 -18.69 4.90
CA HIS A 332 11.32 -19.51 3.85
C HIS A 332 10.09 -18.82 3.26
N ILE A 333 9.70 -19.26 2.08
CA ILE A 333 8.41 -18.97 1.47
C ILE A 333 7.57 -20.25 1.44
N ALA A 334 6.26 -20.08 1.26
CA ALA A 334 5.36 -21.18 0.91
C ALA A 334 5.08 -21.10 -0.59
N VAL A 335 5.23 -22.22 -1.29
CA VAL A 335 5.01 -22.32 -2.73
C VAL A 335 3.82 -23.23 -3.00
N TYR A 336 2.87 -22.78 -3.80
CA TYR A 336 1.77 -23.59 -4.30
C TYR A 336 1.99 -23.94 -5.78
N HIS A 337 1.76 -25.21 -6.13
CA HIS A 337 1.73 -25.67 -7.51
C HIS A 337 0.87 -26.94 -7.66
N LYS A 338 -0.10 -26.93 -8.59
CA LYS A 338 -1.01 -28.07 -8.89
C LYS A 338 -1.60 -28.73 -7.64
N GLY A 339 -2.27 -27.95 -6.80
CA GLY A 339 -2.94 -28.48 -5.60
C GLY A 339 -2.00 -28.89 -4.47
N ARG A 340 -0.69 -28.61 -4.56
CA ARG A 340 0.32 -29.05 -3.59
C ARG A 340 1.03 -27.87 -2.96
N TRP A 341 1.39 -28.00 -1.70
CA TRP A 341 2.11 -26.98 -0.95
C TRP A 341 3.54 -27.40 -0.61
N TYR A 342 4.47 -26.47 -0.76
CA TYR A 342 5.89 -26.68 -0.49
C TYR A 342 6.43 -25.57 0.41
N LYS A 343 7.37 -25.92 1.28
CA LYS A 343 8.21 -24.99 2.00
C LYS A 343 9.56 -24.89 1.30
N VAL A 344 9.92 -23.67 0.89
CA VAL A 344 11.17 -23.38 0.17
C VAL A 344 12.02 -22.43 1.01
N PHE A 345 13.20 -22.89 1.41
CA PHE A 345 14.13 -22.06 2.17
C PHE A 345 14.84 -21.07 1.24
N MET A 346 14.94 -19.83 1.71
CA MET A 346 15.56 -18.74 0.95
C MET A 346 17.00 -18.46 1.36
N PHE A 347 17.55 -19.27 2.25
CA PHE A 347 18.92 -19.11 2.68
C PHE A 347 19.64 -20.43 2.87
N TYR A 348 20.91 -20.46 2.51
CA TYR A 348 21.82 -21.58 2.74
C TYR A 348 23.15 -21.08 3.33
N LYS A 349 23.58 -21.66 4.46
CA LYS A 349 24.82 -21.26 5.19
C LYS A 349 24.98 -19.73 5.33
N ASP A 350 23.93 -19.06 5.77
CA ASP A 350 23.83 -17.58 5.91
C ASP A 350 23.77 -16.75 4.63
N HIS A 351 23.87 -17.34 3.45
CA HIS A 351 23.71 -16.64 2.19
C HIS A 351 22.25 -16.66 1.73
N LEU A 352 21.73 -15.51 1.32
CA LEU A 352 20.50 -15.44 0.54
C LEU A 352 20.75 -16.18 -0.79
N LEU A 353 19.77 -16.98 -1.22
CA LEU A 353 19.85 -17.66 -2.51
C LEU A 353 19.91 -16.63 -3.65
N GLU A 354 20.79 -16.89 -4.61
CA GLU A 354 20.76 -16.22 -5.92
C GLU A 354 19.59 -16.77 -6.76
N PRO A 355 19.10 -16.01 -7.75
CA PRO A 355 17.99 -16.48 -8.60
C PRO A 355 18.26 -17.84 -9.27
N CYS A 356 19.48 -18.11 -9.73
CA CYS A 356 19.85 -19.39 -10.34
C CYS A 356 19.78 -20.58 -9.36
N GLU A 357 20.02 -20.34 -8.06
CA GLU A 357 19.91 -21.36 -7.03
C GLU A 357 18.45 -21.64 -6.68
N LEU A 358 17.60 -20.60 -6.69
CA LEU A 358 16.17 -20.74 -6.45
C LEU A 358 15.43 -21.36 -7.65
N GLN A 359 15.81 -20.99 -8.89
CA GLN A 359 15.19 -21.53 -10.10
C GLN A 359 15.25 -23.07 -10.10
N LEU A 360 16.39 -23.66 -9.73
CA LEU A 360 16.54 -25.12 -9.64
C LEU A 360 15.53 -25.78 -8.69
N GLN A 361 15.22 -25.12 -7.56
CA GLN A 361 14.23 -25.64 -6.60
C GLN A 361 12.81 -25.54 -7.16
N LEU A 362 12.50 -24.43 -7.83
CA LEU A 362 11.19 -24.23 -8.47
C LEU A 362 11.00 -25.20 -9.64
N ASP A 363 12.06 -25.51 -10.40
CA ASP A 363 12.03 -26.53 -11.45
C ASP A 363 11.80 -27.95 -10.88
N GLU A 364 12.28 -28.23 -9.66
CA GLU A 364 11.96 -29.49 -8.96
C GLU A 364 10.48 -29.55 -8.57
N ILE A 365 9.88 -28.44 -8.11
CA ILE A 365 8.44 -28.35 -7.80
C ILE A 365 7.60 -28.58 -9.06
N ILE A 366 7.95 -27.96 -10.19
CA ILE A 366 7.21 -28.14 -11.45
C ILE A 366 7.31 -29.58 -11.95
N ARG A 367 8.49 -30.21 -11.82
CA ARG A 367 8.73 -31.58 -12.29
C ARG A 367 8.24 -32.66 -11.33
N ASP A 368 7.83 -32.30 -10.11
CA ASP A 368 7.29 -33.25 -9.14
C ASP A 368 6.04 -33.94 -9.73
N PRO A 369 6.06 -35.28 -9.96
CA PRO A 369 4.94 -36.01 -10.55
C PRO A 369 3.90 -36.44 -9.51
N THR A 370 4.14 -36.21 -8.21
CA THR A 370 3.25 -36.69 -7.15
C THR A 370 1.90 -35.99 -7.18
N GLN A 371 0.83 -36.73 -6.92
CA GLN A 371 -0.51 -36.14 -6.80
C GLN A 371 -0.66 -35.39 -5.46
N PRO A 372 -1.59 -34.42 -5.36
CA PRO A 372 -2.00 -33.87 -4.08
C PRO A 372 -2.55 -34.99 -3.17
N ALA A 373 -2.36 -34.85 -1.86
CA ALA A 373 -3.01 -35.74 -0.90
C ALA A 373 -4.55 -35.53 -0.94
N TYR A 374 -5.31 -36.49 -0.40
CA TYR A 374 -6.76 -36.37 -0.31
C TYR A 374 -7.17 -35.04 0.33
N GLY A 375 -8.02 -34.25 -0.36
CA GLY A 375 -8.47 -32.92 0.06
C GLY A 375 -7.44 -31.79 -0.02
N GLU A 376 -6.16 -32.07 -0.32
CA GLU A 376 -5.10 -31.05 -0.36
C GLU A 376 -5.31 -30.05 -1.52
N GLU A 377 -5.81 -30.54 -2.66
CA GLU A 377 -6.01 -29.74 -3.87
C GLU A 377 -6.87 -28.50 -3.60
N HIS A 378 -7.94 -28.67 -2.83
CA HIS A 378 -8.88 -27.59 -2.51
C HIS A 378 -8.62 -26.97 -1.14
N LEU A 379 -7.59 -27.39 -0.40
CA LEU A 379 -7.36 -26.99 1.00
C LEU A 379 -7.42 -25.47 1.23
N ALA A 380 -6.84 -24.69 0.32
CA ALA A 380 -6.76 -23.23 0.49
C ALA A 380 -8.12 -22.52 0.28
N ALA A 381 -9.14 -23.22 -0.23
CA ALA A 381 -10.51 -22.71 -0.34
C ALA A 381 -11.08 -22.31 1.03
N LEU A 382 -10.60 -22.92 2.12
CA LEU A 382 -10.92 -22.50 3.48
C LEU A 382 -10.59 -21.00 3.70
N THR A 383 -9.52 -20.47 3.10
CA THR A 383 -9.15 -19.06 3.23
C THR A 383 -9.99 -18.12 2.35
N ALA A 384 -10.65 -18.66 1.33
CA ALA A 384 -11.48 -17.92 0.37
C ALA A 384 -12.94 -17.78 0.80
N GLY A 385 -13.44 -18.72 1.60
CA GLY A 385 -14.82 -18.77 2.09
C GLY A 385 -15.10 -17.85 3.30
N GLU A 386 -16.22 -18.14 3.97
CA GLU A 386 -16.68 -17.42 5.17
C GLU A 386 -15.71 -17.59 6.35
N ARG A 387 -15.51 -16.52 7.13
CA ARG A 387 -14.41 -16.43 8.10
C ARG A 387 -14.63 -17.30 9.33
N THR A 388 -15.88 -17.46 9.77
CA THR A 388 -16.25 -18.28 10.92
C THR A 388 -16.04 -19.75 10.62
N LEU A 389 -16.50 -20.22 9.45
CA LEU A 389 -16.27 -21.59 9.01
C LEU A 389 -14.77 -21.92 8.90
N TRP A 390 -13.96 -20.99 8.38
CA TRP A 390 -12.51 -21.16 8.39
C TRP A 390 -11.94 -21.23 9.81
N ALA A 391 -12.36 -20.34 10.70
CA ALA A 391 -11.91 -20.36 12.10
C ALA A 391 -12.21 -21.70 12.79
N GLU A 392 -13.40 -22.26 12.55
CA GLU A 392 -13.82 -23.56 13.09
C GLU A 392 -13.01 -24.72 12.52
N ALA A 393 -12.78 -24.73 11.21
CA ALA A 393 -11.97 -25.77 10.57
C ALA A 393 -10.53 -25.71 11.11
N ARG A 394 -9.96 -24.50 11.21
CA ARG A 394 -8.61 -24.27 11.74
C ARG A 394 -8.46 -24.80 13.18
N ASP A 395 -9.39 -24.48 14.06
CA ASP A 395 -9.35 -24.92 15.47
C ASP A 395 -9.52 -26.44 15.60
N THR A 396 -10.36 -27.04 14.76
CA THR A 396 -10.69 -28.48 14.84
C THR A 396 -9.62 -29.37 14.23
N TYR A 397 -9.13 -29.03 13.03
CA TYR A 397 -8.30 -29.94 12.21
C TYR A 397 -6.84 -29.52 12.05
N PHE A 398 -6.50 -28.26 12.37
CA PHE A 398 -5.16 -27.72 12.12
C PHE A 398 -4.46 -27.20 13.38
N ARG A 399 -5.12 -27.23 14.54
CA ARG A 399 -4.54 -26.78 15.82
C ARG A 399 -3.50 -27.73 16.40
N SER A 400 -3.54 -29.02 16.05
CA SER A 400 -2.66 -30.07 16.58
C SER A 400 -2.27 -31.10 15.51
N GLY A 401 -1.31 -31.97 15.83
CA GLY A 401 -0.88 -33.04 14.93
C GLY A 401 -0.02 -32.57 13.74
N GLY A 402 0.06 -33.40 12.70
CA GLY A 402 0.85 -33.13 11.49
C GLY A 402 0.42 -31.86 10.73
N ASN A 403 -0.90 -31.65 10.61
CA ASN A 403 -1.49 -30.49 9.93
C ASN A 403 -1.04 -29.16 10.53
N ARG A 404 -0.80 -29.11 11.85
CA ARG A 404 -0.29 -27.91 12.53
C ARG A 404 1.04 -27.47 11.95
N TYR A 405 1.96 -28.40 11.73
CA TYR A 405 3.30 -28.08 11.23
C TYR A 405 3.26 -27.57 9.78
N SER A 406 2.43 -28.18 8.94
CA SER A 406 2.22 -27.76 7.55
C SER A 406 1.53 -26.39 7.49
N LEU A 407 0.48 -26.16 8.29
CA LEU A 407 -0.16 -24.85 8.40
C LEU A 407 0.82 -23.79 8.90
N GLU A 408 1.57 -24.06 9.98
CA GLU A 408 2.59 -23.14 10.50
C GLU A 408 3.67 -22.81 9.46
N ALA A 409 4.01 -23.73 8.55
CA ALA A 409 4.93 -23.46 7.46
C ALA A 409 4.38 -22.38 6.51
N ILE A 410 3.08 -22.38 6.22
CA ILE A 410 2.42 -21.34 5.41
C ILE A 410 2.28 -20.05 6.23
N GLU A 411 1.76 -20.14 7.47
CA GLU A 411 1.50 -18.97 8.30
C GLU A 411 2.79 -18.17 8.57
N LYS A 412 3.89 -18.87 8.89
CA LYS A 412 5.21 -18.27 9.17
C LYS A 412 6.04 -17.98 7.93
N ALA A 413 5.58 -18.29 6.71
CA ALA A 413 6.32 -17.95 5.49
C ALA A 413 6.53 -16.43 5.38
N ALA A 414 7.58 -15.99 4.67
CA ALA A 414 7.78 -14.56 4.40
C ALA A 414 6.62 -14.01 3.56
N PHE A 415 6.21 -14.77 2.54
CA PHE A 415 5.05 -14.56 1.67
C PHE A 415 4.73 -15.88 0.95
N VAL A 416 3.65 -15.90 0.16
CA VAL A 416 3.26 -17.06 -0.67
C VAL A 416 3.62 -16.80 -2.12
N LEU A 417 4.16 -17.81 -2.80
CA LEU A 417 4.40 -17.84 -4.24
C LEU A 417 3.49 -18.89 -4.88
N VAL A 418 2.81 -18.53 -5.95
CA VAL A 418 1.99 -19.46 -6.74
C VAL A 418 2.61 -19.60 -8.12
N LEU A 419 2.94 -20.84 -8.47
CA LEU A 419 3.29 -21.25 -9.82
C LEU A 419 2.01 -21.73 -10.50
N ASP A 420 1.32 -20.80 -11.16
CA ASP A 420 0.01 -21.06 -11.78
C ASP A 420 0.15 -21.83 -13.10
N GLU A 421 -0.83 -22.66 -13.42
CA GLU A 421 -0.83 -23.46 -14.65
C GLU A 421 -1.47 -22.74 -15.84
N GLU A 422 -2.17 -21.63 -15.56
CA GLU A 422 -2.78 -20.81 -16.60
C GLU A 422 -1.73 -19.98 -17.34
N GLU A 423 -2.01 -19.69 -18.60
CA GLU A 423 -1.22 -18.79 -19.43
C GLU A 423 -2.05 -17.55 -19.72
N PHE A 424 -1.44 -16.37 -19.59
CA PHE A 424 -2.13 -15.10 -19.85
C PHE A 424 -1.52 -14.40 -21.05
N GLU A 425 -2.36 -13.90 -21.93
CA GLU A 425 -1.93 -13.12 -23.09
C GLU A 425 -1.96 -11.62 -22.75
N ILE A 426 -0.82 -11.12 -22.27
CA ILE A 426 -0.57 -9.68 -22.14
C ILE A 426 -0.01 -9.17 -23.48
N GLY A 427 -0.51 -8.02 -23.98
CA GLY A 427 -0.28 -7.51 -25.35
C GLY A 427 1.14 -7.71 -25.90
N THR A 428 1.23 -8.23 -27.12
CA THR A 428 2.48 -8.76 -27.71
C THR A 428 3.42 -7.71 -28.29
N SER A 429 4.68 -8.13 -28.42
CA SER A 429 5.93 -7.39 -28.66
C SER A 429 6.10 -6.66 -30.00
N ASN A 430 5.10 -6.51 -30.86
CA ASN A 430 5.31 -5.90 -32.18
C ASN A 430 5.36 -4.35 -32.12
N ASN A 431 6.19 -3.74 -32.97
CA ASN A 431 6.58 -2.32 -32.97
C ASN A 431 5.46 -1.27 -33.22
N ASN A 432 4.20 -1.68 -33.31
CA ASN A 432 3.06 -0.77 -33.34
C ASN A 432 2.44 -0.69 -31.93
N SER A 433 1.78 0.42 -31.58
CA SER A 433 0.99 0.46 -30.33
C SER A 433 0.08 -0.78 -30.32
N PRO A 434 0.13 -1.65 -29.30
CA PRO A 434 -0.75 -2.83 -29.23
C PRO A 434 -2.24 -2.47 -29.25
N TRP A 435 -2.54 -1.20 -28.99
CA TRP A 435 -3.87 -0.62 -28.78
C TRP A 435 -4.40 0.19 -29.97
N SER A 436 -3.91 -0.04 -31.19
CA SER A 436 -4.57 0.52 -32.38
C SER A 436 -6.03 0.05 -32.47
N SER A 437 -6.93 0.92 -32.94
CA SER A 437 -8.40 0.76 -32.90
C SER A 437 -8.96 -0.56 -33.47
N HIS A 438 -8.18 -1.28 -34.28
CA HIS A 438 -8.57 -2.57 -34.86
C HIS A 438 -8.24 -3.79 -33.98
N ASN A 439 -7.34 -3.66 -32.98
CA ASN A 439 -6.96 -4.73 -32.05
C ASN A 439 -7.54 -4.57 -30.63
N GLU A 440 -8.15 -3.42 -30.31
CA GLU A 440 -8.68 -3.05 -28.99
C GLU A 440 -9.63 -4.13 -28.44
N ARG A 441 -10.66 -4.52 -29.21
CA ARG A 441 -11.71 -5.44 -28.75
C ARG A 441 -11.23 -6.88 -28.44
N SER A 442 -10.14 -7.33 -29.04
CA SER A 442 -9.55 -8.67 -28.81
C SER A 442 -8.58 -8.68 -27.63
N MET A 443 -7.98 -7.53 -27.30
CA MET A 443 -7.00 -7.40 -26.22
C MET A 443 -7.63 -7.04 -24.87
N THR A 444 -8.75 -6.32 -24.85
CA THR A 444 -9.40 -5.94 -23.59
C THR A 444 -9.90 -7.15 -22.79
N GLY A 445 -10.60 -8.10 -23.44
CA GLY A 445 -11.07 -9.31 -22.76
C GLY A 445 -9.95 -10.17 -22.17
N LYS A 446 -8.74 -10.14 -22.77
CA LYS A 446 -7.58 -10.88 -22.26
C LYS A 446 -7.00 -10.25 -20.99
N LEU A 447 -7.04 -8.92 -20.88
CA LEU A 447 -6.67 -8.23 -19.64
C LEU A 447 -7.70 -8.44 -18.54
N ASP A 448 -8.98 -8.52 -18.92
CA ASP A 448 -10.08 -8.84 -18.00
C ASP A 448 -9.88 -10.24 -17.39
N ASP A 449 -9.66 -11.26 -18.22
CA ASP A 449 -9.36 -12.64 -17.80
C ASP A 449 -8.14 -12.71 -16.87
N TYR A 450 -7.06 -12.01 -17.26
CA TYR A 450 -5.85 -11.93 -16.46
C TYR A 450 -6.11 -11.28 -15.09
N ALA A 451 -6.81 -10.16 -15.06
CA ALA A 451 -7.14 -9.47 -13.81
C ALA A 451 -8.07 -10.28 -12.90
N HIS A 452 -9.05 -10.98 -13.46
CA HIS A 452 -9.85 -11.99 -12.75
C HIS A 452 -8.95 -13.03 -12.08
N ALA A 453 -8.05 -13.65 -12.85
CA ALA A 453 -7.19 -14.70 -12.34
C ALA A 453 -6.23 -14.25 -11.20
N ILE A 454 -5.82 -12.97 -11.18
CA ILE A 454 -5.00 -12.44 -10.08
C ILE A 454 -5.85 -12.08 -8.85
N LEU A 455 -7.09 -11.56 -9.03
CA LEU A 455 -7.97 -11.21 -7.91
C LEU A 455 -8.36 -12.44 -7.07
N HIS A 456 -8.90 -13.48 -7.69
CA HIS A 456 -9.46 -14.64 -6.97
C HIS A 456 -8.90 -16.00 -7.41
N GLY A 457 -8.18 -16.06 -8.55
CA GLY A 457 -7.74 -17.33 -9.13
C GLY A 457 -8.91 -18.32 -9.26
N LYS A 458 -8.70 -19.55 -8.80
CA LYS A 458 -9.72 -20.62 -8.75
C LYS A 458 -10.37 -20.79 -7.37
N ALA A 459 -10.27 -19.78 -6.51
CA ALA A 459 -10.65 -19.80 -5.10
C ALA A 459 -9.90 -20.80 -4.19
N TYR A 460 -9.15 -21.78 -4.71
CA TYR A 460 -8.33 -22.71 -3.91
C TYR A 460 -6.83 -22.65 -4.21
N ASN A 461 -6.40 -21.94 -5.25
CA ASN A 461 -5.00 -21.86 -5.67
C ASN A 461 -4.26 -20.63 -5.10
N ARG A 462 -4.77 -20.07 -3.99
CA ARG A 462 -4.22 -18.89 -3.28
C ARG A 462 -4.42 -19.07 -1.78
N TRP A 463 -3.55 -18.45 -0.97
CA TRP A 463 -3.75 -18.34 0.47
C TRP A 463 -4.13 -16.90 0.83
N PHE A 464 -5.43 -16.59 0.81
CA PHE A 464 -5.93 -15.20 0.87
C PHE A 464 -5.64 -14.48 2.20
N ASP A 465 -5.34 -15.24 3.24
CA ASP A 465 -4.96 -14.72 4.55
C ASP A 465 -3.54 -14.14 4.59
N LYS A 466 -2.67 -14.53 3.65
CA LYS A 466 -1.28 -14.10 3.65
C LYS A 466 -1.20 -12.62 3.28
N SER A 467 -0.30 -11.87 3.93
CA SER A 467 -0.14 -10.43 3.69
C SER A 467 -0.05 -10.09 2.20
N PHE A 468 0.71 -10.88 1.44
CA PHE A 468 0.63 -10.90 -0.01
C PHE A 468 1.01 -12.26 -0.60
N THR A 469 0.53 -12.48 -1.82
CA THR A 469 0.83 -13.64 -2.67
C THR A 469 1.36 -13.16 -4.02
N PHE A 470 2.52 -13.65 -4.44
CA PHE A 470 3.00 -13.52 -5.81
C PHE A 470 2.45 -14.66 -6.65
N VAL A 471 1.98 -14.33 -7.85
CA VAL A 471 1.42 -15.28 -8.81
C VAL A 471 2.25 -15.16 -10.07
N VAL A 472 2.81 -16.28 -10.53
CA VAL A 472 3.53 -16.33 -11.81
C VAL A 472 2.85 -17.40 -12.65
N SER A 473 2.29 -16.99 -13.78
CA SER A 473 1.63 -17.86 -14.74
C SER A 473 2.63 -18.81 -15.42
N LYS A 474 2.14 -19.85 -16.07
CA LYS A 474 2.97 -20.83 -16.79
C LYS A 474 3.82 -20.19 -17.88
N ASN A 475 3.32 -19.12 -18.48
CA ASN A 475 4.02 -18.35 -19.50
C ASN A 475 4.76 -17.11 -18.93
N ALA A 476 5.04 -17.12 -17.62
CA ALA A 476 5.81 -16.12 -16.89
C ALA A 476 5.20 -14.71 -16.85
N VAL A 477 3.87 -14.57 -16.88
CA VAL A 477 3.17 -13.33 -16.54
C VAL A 477 3.04 -13.24 -15.03
N PHE A 478 3.41 -12.10 -14.46
CA PHE A 478 3.41 -11.89 -13.01
C PHE A 478 2.18 -11.12 -12.53
N GLY A 479 1.61 -11.47 -11.39
CA GLY A 479 0.63 -10.64 -10.68
C GLY A 479 0.78 -10.82 -9.18
N PHE A 480 0.06 -10.02 -8.40
CA PHE A 480 0.07 -10.14 -6.95
C PHE A 480 -1.31 -9.90 -6.33
N ASN A 481 -1.58 -10.59 -5.23
CA ASN A 481 -2.78 -10.45 -4.40
C ASN A 481 -2.38 -10.03 -2.98
N VAL A 482 -3.17 -9.18 -2.34
CA VAL A 482 -2.83 -8.58 -1.03
C VAL A 482 -4.02 -8.64 -0.09
N GLU A 483 -3.80 -9.14 1.13
CA GLU A 483 -4.75 -9.04 2.24
C GLU A 483 -4.75 -7.59 2.75
N HIS A 484 -5.91 -6.93 2.80
CA HIS A 484 -5.96 -5.46 2.93
C HIS A 484 -5.85 -4.95 4.38
N SER A 485 -6.10 -5.77 5.40
CA SER A 485 -6.19 -5.27 6.77
C SER A 485 -4.86 -4.71 7.29
N TRP A 486 -3.71 -5.23 6.86
CA TRP A 486 -2.40 -4.78 7.34
C TRP A 486 -1.87 -3.48 6.69
N ALA A 487 -2.22 -3.19 5.43
CA ALA A 487 -1.80 -1.96 4.74
C ALA A 487 -2.70 -1.54 3.57
N ASP A 488 -2.48 -0.30 3.11
CA ASP A 488 -3.11 0.30 1.93
C ASP A 488 -2.26 0.09 0.67
N ALA A 489 -2.89 0.13 -0.51
CA ALA A 489 -2.28 -0.19 -1.81
C ALA A 489 -0.92 0.51 -2.11
N PRO A 490 -0.68 1.79 -1.75
CA PRO A 490 0.61 2.43 -2.03
C PRO A 490 1.83 1.73 -1.39
N ILE A 491 1.64 1.00 -0.29
CA ILE A 491 2.73 0.26 0.38
C ILE A 491 3.13 -0.96 -0.44
N SER A 492 2.15 -1.72 -0.91
CA SER A 492 2.38 -2.88 -1.79
C SER A 492 2.87 -2.45 -3.18
N GLY A 493 2.32 -1.36 -3.73
CA GLY A 493 2.74 -0.79 -5.02
C GLY A 493 4.22 -0.44 -5.04
N HIS A 494 4.73 0.20 -3.99
CA HIS A 494 6.16 0.51 -3.87
C HIS A 494 7.07 -0.74 -3.91
N MET A 495 6.68 -1.81 -3.22
CA MET A 495 7.43 -3.07 -3.26
C MET A 495 7.40 -3.68 -4.67
N VAL A 496 6.25 -3.69 -5.32
CA VAL A 496 6.09 -4.29 -6.65
C VAL A 496 6.91 -3.52 -7.69
N GLU A 497 6.89 -2.19 -7.68
CA GLU A 497 7.72 -1.37 -8.56
C GLU A 497 9.22 -1.66 -8.35
N TYR A 498 9.66 -1.80 -7.08
CA TYR A 498 11.04 -2.17 -6.77
C TYR A 498 11.39 -3.57 -7.31
N VAL A 499 10.50 -4.54 -7.10
CA VAL A 499 10.68 -5.94 -7.49
C VAL A 499 10.76 -6.07 -9.02
N LEU A 500 9.84 -5.44 -9.75
CA LEU A 500 9.86 -5.41 -11.22
C LEU A 500 11.13 -4.73 -11.76
N SER A 501 11.57 -3.66 -11.09
CA SER A 501 12.82 -2.99 -11.45
C SER A 501 14.05 -3.88 -11.22
N GLU A 502 14.14 -4.59 -10.09
CA GLU A 502 15.25 -5.53 -9.82
C GLU A 502 15.23 -6.71 -10.79
N ASP A 503 14.05 -7.27 -11.10
CA ASP A 503 13.86 -8.36 -12.06
C ASP A 503 14.48 -8.02 -13.42
N ILE A 504 14.12 -6.87 -13.97
CA ILE A 504 14.54 -6.46 -15.32
C ILE A 504 15.94 -5.84 -15.32
N MET A 505 16.22 -4.93 -14.38
CA MET A 505 17.43 -4.10 -14.45
C MET A 505 18.64 -4.73 -13.79
N HIS A 506 18.44 -5.47 -12.70
CA HIS A 506 19.54 -5.99 -11.90
C HIS A 506 19.84 -7.46 -12.19
N PHE A 507 18.84 -8.33 -12.07
CA PHE A 507 19.03 -9.76 -12.27
C PHE A 507 19.07 -10.13 -13.75
N GLY A 508 18.05 -9.71 -14.52
CA GLY A 508 17.94 -10.04 -15.93
C GLY A 508 17.86 -11.55 -16.19
N TYR A 509 18.05 -11.91 -17.46
CA TYR A 509 17.92 -13.27 -17.97
C TYR A 509 19.00 -13.56 -19.01
N ASP A 510 19.39 -14.83 -19.14
CA ASP A 510 20.32 -15.30 -20.17
C ASP A 510 19.65 -15.42 -21.55
N GLU A 511 20.41 -15.85 -22.56
CA GLU A 511 19.92 -16.00 -23.94
C GLU A 511 18.79 -17.02 -24.08
N LEU A 512 18.70 -17.98 -23.16
CA LEU A 512 17.65 -19.00 -23.12
C LEU A 512 16.45 -18.58 -22.26
N GLY A 513 16.50 -17.41 -21.63
CA GLY A 513 15.46 -16.89 -20.75
C GLY A 513 15.54 -17.42 -19.31
N ASN A 514 16.61 -18.13 -18.92
CA ASN A 514 16.84 -18.57 -17.55
C ASN A 514 17.47 -17.45 -16.72
N THR A 515 17.51 -17.66 -15.41
CA THR A 515 18.19 -16.74 -14.49
C THR A 515 19.70 -16.70 -14.75
N CYS A 516 20.28 -15.51 -14.63
CA CYS A 516 21.72 -15.32 -14.80
C CYS A 516 22.54 -15.92 -13.65
N GLY A 517 23.79 -16.28 -13.95
CA GLY A 517 24.80 -16.70 -12.97
C GLY A 517 24.92 -18.21 -12.81
N THR A 518 25.85 -18.66 -11.96
CA THR A 518 26.12 -20.07 -11.70
C THR A 518 25.80 -20.43 -10.24
N PRO A 519 25.03 -21.50 -9.98
CA PRO A 519 24.74 -21.93 -8.62
C PRO A 519 26.01 -22.24 -7.82
N ARG A 520 26.14 -21.68 -6.62
CA ARG A 520 27.36 -21.86 -5.78
C ARG A 520 27.37 -23.18 -5.02
N PHE A 521 26.22 -23.80 -4.85
CA PHE A 521 26.03 -25.05 -4.12
C PHE A 521 24.90 -25.87 -4.73
N THR A 522 24.89 -27.17 -4.41
CA THR A 522 23.78 -28.06 -4.76
C THR A 522 22.48 -27.51 -4.18
N ALA A 523 21.44 -27.41 -5.02
CA ALA A 523 20.16 -26.85 -4.62
C ALA A 523 19.60 -27.53 -3.37
N LEU A 524 19.14 -26.73 -2.40
CA LEU A 524 18.32 -27.23 -1.30
C LEU A 524 17.05 -27.82 -1.90
N LYS A 525 16.59 -28.96 -1.39
CA LYS A 525 15.34 -29.53 -1.90
C LYS A 525 14.13 -28.80 -1.31
N PRO A 526 13.11 -28.48 -2.13
CA PRO A 526 11.83 -28.01 -1.62
C PRO A 526 11.18 -29.09 -0.75
N ILE A 527 10.57 -28.69 0.36
CA ILE A 527 9.93 -29.63 1.29
C ILE A 527 8.43 -29.65 1.00
N LYS A 528 7.92 -30.75 0.43
CA LYS A 528 6.47 -30.95 0.26
C LYS A 528 5.79 -31.03 1.64
N LEU A 529 4.77 -30.21 1.84
CA LEU A 529 3.97 -30.21 3.07
C LEU A 529 3.06 -31.45 3.09
N LYS A 530 2.94 -32.07 4.27
CA LYS A 530 2.14 -33.29 4.45
C LYS A 530 0.84 -32.94 5.15
N TRP A 531 -0.28 -33.44 4.63
CA TRP A 531 -1.61 -33.18 5.16
C TRP A 531 -2.32 -34.48 5.48
N ASN A 532 -2.99 -34.51 6.62
CA ASN A 532 -3.90 -35.57 7.03
C ASN A 532 -5.30 -34.96 7.13
N ILE A 533 -6.02 -34.97 6.01
CA ILE A 533 -7.35 -34.38 5.89
C ILE A 533 -8.37 -35.51 6.03
N SER A 534 -9.17 -35.43 7.10
CA SER A 534 -10.31 -36.34 7.30
C SER A 534 -11.46 -36.00 6.36
N GLU A 535 -12.38 -36.94 6.15
CA GLU A 535 -13.60 -36.72 5.36
C GLU A 535 -14.41 -35.52 5.87
N ASN A 536 -14.57 -35.37 7.19
CA ASN A 536 -15.27 -34.22 7.77
C ASN A 536 -14.56 -32.88 7.51
N CYS A 537 -13.23 -32.88 7.52
CA CYS A 537 -12.45 -31.69 7.14
C CYS A 537 -12.63 -31.39 5.65
N ASN A 538 -12.64 -32.42 4.79
CA ASN A 538 -12.85 -32.28 3.36
C ASN A 538 -14.25 -31.70 3.04
N ILE A 539 -15.29 -32.12 3.77
CA ILE A 539 -16.63 -31.54 3.66
C ILE A 539 -16.62 -30.02 3.93
N MET A 540 -15.86 -29.56 4.92
CA MET A 540 -15.72 -28.11 5.20
C MET A 540 -14.93 -27.38 4.12
N ILE A 541 -13.90 -28.01 3.56
CA ILE A 541 -13.12 -27.49 2.43
C ILE A 541 -14.05 -27.30 1.22
N GLU A 542 -14.78 -28.34 0.81
CA GLU A 542 -15.69 -28.31 -0.32
C GLU A 542 -16.85 -27.33 -0.11
N LYS A 543 -17.37 -27.21 1.11
CA LYS A 543 -18.37 -26.19 1.45
C LYS A 543 -17.82 -24.78 1.27
N SER A 544 -16.58 -24.52 1.68
CA SER A 544 -15.92 -23.23 1.47
C SER A 544 -15.71 -22.95 -0.02
N LEU A 545 -15.29 -23.97 -0.77
CA LEU A 545 -15.08 -23.88 -2.21
C LEU A 545 -16.39 -23.57 -2.95
N ALA A 546 -17.49 -24.21 -2.59
CA ALA A 546 -18.79 -23.94 -3.19
C ALA A 546 -19.24 -22.48 -2.97
N GLN A 547 -19.03 -21.96 -1.75
CA GLN A 547 -19.33 -20.55 -1.42
C GLN A 547 -18.43 -19.58 -2.19
N ALA A 548 -17.12 -19.85 -2.19
CA ALA A 548 -16.13 -19.00 -2.84
C ALA A 548 -16.31 -19.01 -4.38
N THR A 549 -16.63 -20.17 -4.97
CA THR A 549 -16.94 -20.31 -6.39
C THR A 549 -18.17 -19.49 -6.78
N LYS A 550 -19.21 -19.44 -5.93
CA LYS A 550 -20.37 -18.57 -6.18
C LYS A 550 -19.98 -17.09 -6.22
N LEU A 551 -19.16 -16.64 -5.27
CA LEU A 551 -18.67 -15.26 -5.21
C LEU A 551 -17.78 -14.93 -6.42
N TYR A 552 -16.84 -15.82 -6.73
CA TYR A 552 -15.97 -15.72 -7.89
C TYR A 552 -16.75 -15.56 -9.20
N ASN A 553 -17.73 -16.43 -9.45
CA ASN A 553 -18.51 -16.41 -10.69
C ASN A 553 -19.35 -15.13 -10.84
N ASP A 554 -19.69 -14.48 -9.72
CA ASP A 554 -20.50 -13.26 -9.71
C ASP A 554 -19.68 -11.98 -9.94
N VAL A 555 -18.34 -12.03 -9.87
CA VAL A 555 -17.51 -10.87 -10.19
C VAL A 555 -17.56 -10.58 -11.68
N ASP A 556 -17.86 -9.34 -12.03
CA ASP A 556 -17.60 -8.73 -13.33
C ASP A 556 -16.40 -7.78 -13.19
N LEU A 557 -15.49 -7.80 -14.16
CA LEU A 557 -14.26 -7.02 -14.11
C LEU A 557 -13.83 -6.61 -15.51
N HIS A 558 -13.48 -5.33 -15.65
CA HIS A 558 -13.02 -4.75 -16.89
C HIS A 558 -11.79 -3.88 -16.70
N VAL A 559 -10.75 -4.10 -17.50
CA VAL A 559 -9.50 -3.33 -17.52
C VAL A 559 -9.49 -2.43 -18.75
N TYR A 560 -9.73 -1.14 -18.53
CA TYR A 560 -9.69 -0.13 -19.57
C TYR A 560 -8.34 0.59 -19.58
N VAL A 561 -7.69 0.61 -20.74
CA VAL A 561 -6.41 1.29 -20.96
C VAL A 561 -6.65 2.59 -21.73
N GLN A 562 -6.27 3.72 -21.14
CA GLN A 562 -6.29 5.02 -21.79
C GLN A 562 -4.86 5.40 -22.19
N ASP A 563 -4.55 5.31 -23.48
CA ASP A 563 -3.24 5.59 -24.06
C ASP A 563 -3.24 6.80 -25.03
N LEU A 564 -4.41 7.40 -25.29
CA LEU A 564 -4.54 8.59 -26.14
C LEU A 564 -3.93 9.83 -25.49
N TYR A 565 -4.10 9.98 -24.17
CA TYR A 565 -3.54 11.06 -23.38
C TYR A 565 -3.54 10.71 -21.89
N GLY A 566 -2.78 11.46 -21.10
CA GLY A 566 -2.73 11.28 -19.65
C GLY A 566 -2.51 12.59 -18.89
N LYS A 567 -1.79 12.50 -17.77
CA LYS A 567 -1.53 13.65 -16.88
C LYS A 567 -0.86 14.83 -17.59
N ARG A 568 -0.11 14.62 -18.68
CA ARG A 568 0.51 15.70 -19.46
C ARG A 568 -0.54 16.70 -19.97
N LEU A 569 -1.61 16.19 -20.56
CA LEU A 569 -2.69 17.00 -21.13
C LEU A 569 -3.50 17.69 -20.03
N MET A 570 -3.84 16.97 -18.97
CA MET A 570 -4.58 17.51 -17.83
C MET A 570 -3.81 18.69 -17.18
N LYS A 571 -2.50 18.55 -17.02
CA LYS A 571 -1.61 19.63 -16.54
C LYS A 571 -1.54 20.82 -17.51
N LYS A 572 -1.58 20.58 -18.83
CA LYS A 572 -1.64 21.66 -19.84
C LYS A 572 -2.89 22.53 -19.64
N PHE A 573 -4.02 21.93 -19.26
CA PHE A 573 -5.25 22.66 -18.91
C PHE A 573 -5.25 23.28 -17.50
N LYS A 574 -4.16 23.08 -16.73
CA LYS A 574 -4.00 23.48 -15.33
C LYS A 574 -5.01 22.81 -14.39
N LEU A 575 -5.35 21.56 -14.68
CA LEU A 575 -6.20 20.73 -13.82
C LEU A 575 -5.36 19.66 -13.13
N SER A 576 -5.71 19.33 -11.88
CA SER A 576 -5.14 18.16 -11.20
C SER A 576 -5.55 16.89 -11.97
N PRO A 577 -4.61 16.00 -12.34
CA PRO A 577 -4.94 14.77 -13.03
C PRO A 577 -5.94 13.89 -12.27
N ASP A 578 -5.80 13.84 -10.94
CA ASP A 578 -6.69 13.09 -10.07
C ASP A 578 -8.12 13.67 -10.07
N ALA A 579 -8.24 14.99 -9.88
CA ALA A 579 -9.54 15.66 -9.93
C ALA A 579 -10.20 15.53 -11.31
N TYR A 580 -9.43 15.62 -12.39
CA TYR A 580 -9.94 15.42 -13.75
C TYR A 580 -10.55 14.03 -13.91
N ILE A 581 -9.85 12.98 -13.47
CA ILE A 581 -10.33 11.61 -13.55
C ILE A 581 -11.58 11.44 -12.67
N GLN A 582 -11.58 11.95 -11.45
CA GLN A 582 -12.74 11.87 -10.55
C GLN A 582 -13.97 12.56 -11.14
N MET A 583 -13.80 13.70 -11.82
CA MET A 583 -14.89 14.36 -12.56
C MET A 583 -15.36 13.49 -13.74
N ALA A 584 -14.45 12.91 -14.51
CA ALA A 584 -14.83 11.96 -15.57
C ALA A 584 -15.65 10.78 -15.02
N LEU A 585 -15.28 10.25 -13.85
CA LEU A 585 -16.03 9.20 -13.17
C LEU A 585 -17.42 9.67 -12.72
N GLN A 586 -17.56 10.91 -12.22
CA GLN A 586 -18.88 11.47 -11.87
C GLN A 586 -19.80 11.59 -13.10
N LEU A 587 -19.27 12.08 -14.23
CA LEU A 587 -20.02 12.21 -15.48
C LEU A 587 -20.41 10.83 -16.03
N ALA A 588 -19.45 9.90 -16.09
CA ALA A 588 -19.67 8.54 -16.54
C ALA A 588 -20.75 7.84 -15.70
N HIS A 589 -20.66 7.96 -14.38
CA HIS A 589 -21.59 7.31 -13.46
C HIS A 589 -22.99 7.90 -13.56
N TYR A 590 -23.13 9.22 -13.69
CA TYR A 590 -24.42 9.86 -13.90
C TYR A 590 -25.09 9.40 -15.21
N ARG A 591 -24.32 9.29 -16.30
CA ARG A 591 -24.82 8.76 -17.58
C ARG A 591 -25.20 7.28 -17.53
N ASP A 592 -24.58 6.52 -16.63
CA ASP A 592 -24.82 5.09 -16.49
C ASP A 592 -26.03 4.79 -15.60
N SER A 593 -26.14 5.49 -14.46
CA SER A 593 -27.19 5.27 -13.45
C SER A 593 -28.41 6.20 -13.57
N GLY A 594 -28.27 7.34 -14.26
CA GLY A 594 -29.31 8.35 -14.39
C GLY A 594 -29.50 9.25 -13.15
N HIS A 595 -28.75 9.03 -12.07
CA HIS A 595 -28.82 9.84 -10.86
C HIS A 595 -27.46 9.96 -10.16
N PHE A 596 -27.36 10.87 -9.18
CA PHE A 596 -26.16 10.99 -8.37
C PHE A 596 -26.16 9.94 -7.26
N ASN A 597 -24.98 9.37 -6.99
CA ASN A 597 -24.77 8.42 -5.92
C ASN A 597 -23.55 8.80 -5.09
N LEU A 598 -23.53 8.30 -3.85
CA LEU A 598 -22.42 8.48 -2.95
C LEU A 598 -21.15 7.85 -3.55
N THR A 599 -20.11 8.66 -3.71
CA THR A 599 -18.82 8.25 -4.27
C THR A 599 -17.74 8.31 -3.21
N TYR A 600 -17.04 7.20 -3.00
CA TYR A 600 -15.87 7.09 -2.12
C TYR A 600 -14.60 7.26 -2.95
N GLU A 601 -13.66 8.08 -2.48
CA GLU A 601 -12.27 8.05 -2.89
C GLU A 601 -11.35 7.93 -1.67
N ALA A 602 -10.39 7.01 -1.72
CA ALA A 602 -9.40 6.85 -0.66
C ALA A 602 -8.38 8.01 -0.66
N SER A 603 -8.27 8.73 0.47
CA SER A 603 -7.21 9.71 0.71
C SER A 603 -6.33 9.29 1.87
N MET A 604 -5.01 9.39 1.73
CA MET A 604 -4.08 8.96 2.79
C MET A 604 -4.05 9.95 3.97
N THR A 605 -4.07 9.44 5.20
CA THR A 605 -3.84 10.23 6.42
C THR A 605 -2.43 10.02 6.98
N ARG A 606 -1.49 9.59 6.14
CA ARG A 606 -0.10 9.28 6.50
C ARG A 606 0.72 10.51 6.90
N LEU A 607 0.19 11.72 6.85
CA LEU A 607 0.79 12.88 7.53
C LEU A 607 0.78 12.73 9.06
N PHE A 608 -0.05 11.83 9.58
CA PHE A 608 -0.19 11.52 10.99
C PHE A 608 0.40 10.15 11.33
N ARG A 609 0.85 10.01 12.56
CA ARG A 609 1.33 8.75 13.12
C ARG A 609 0.23 7.69 13.01
N ASP A 610 0.61 6.52 12.52
CA ASP A 610 -0.27 5.37 12.28
C ASP A 610 -1.46 5.66 11.35
N GLY A 611 -1.39 6.74 10.56
CA GLY A 611 -2.43 7.10 9.60
C GLY A 611 -2.58 6.04 8.49
N ARG A 612 -3.84 5.70 8.20
CA ARG A 612 -4.29 4.86 7.07
C ARG A 612 -4.96 5.77 6.05
N THR A 613 -6.30 5.77 6.03
CA THR A 613 -7.12 6.47 5.04
C THR A 613 -8.21 7.31 5.69
N GLU A 614 -8.66 8.32 4.95
CA GLU A 614 -9.90 9.07 5.10
C GLU A 614 -10.64 9.02 3.75
N THR A 615 -11.92 9.38 3.75
CA THR A 615 -12.76 9.45 2.55
C THR A 615 -12.78 10.85 1.96
N VAL A 616 -12.58 10.95 0.65
CA VAL A 616 -13.00 12.07 -0.17
C VAL A 616 -14.33 11.71 -0.83
N ARG A 617 -15.33 12.58 -0.67
CA ARG A 617 -16.67 12.38 -1.24
C ARG A 617 -16.76 13.12 -2.58
N SER A 618 -16.39 12.44 -3.68
CA SER A 618 -16.25 13.05 -5.01
C SER A 618 -17.58 13.56 -5.60
N CYS A 619 -18.70 12.98 -5.19
CA CYS A 619 -20.02 13.52 -5.49
C CYS A 619 -20.29 14.71 -4.57
N SER A 620 -20.30 15.91 -5.14
CA SER A 620 -20.41 17.19 -4.45
C SER A 620 -21.40 18.10 -5.17
N ILE A 621 -21.74 19.24 -4.57
CA ILE A 621 -22.59 20.24 -5.20
C ILE A 621 -21.93 20.75 -6.49
N GLU A 622 -20.61 20.95 -6.46
CA GLU A 622 -19.85 21.43 -7.60
C GLU A 622 -19.75 20.39 -8.72
N SER A 623 -19.45 19.13 -8.39
CA SER A 623 -19.37 18.08 -9.40
C SER A 623 -20.74 17.77 -10.01
N SER A 624 -21.81 17.75 -9.21
CA SER A 624 -23.17 17.57 -9.72
C SER A 624 -23.64 18.74 -10.59
N ALA A 625 -23.30 19.98 -10.24
CA ALA A 625 -23.61 21.15 -11.07
C ALA A 625 -22.88 21.09 -12.42
N TRP A 626 -21.60 20.72 -12.42
CA TRP A 626 -20.85 20.55 -13.67
C TRP A 626 -21.40 19.40 -14.53
N VAL A 627 -21.70 18.24 -13.94
CA VAL A 627 -22.28 17.10 -14.68
C VAL A 627 -23.61 17.49 -15.33
N LYS A 628 -24.50 18.17 -14.59
CA LYS A 628 -25.77 18.67 -15.15
C LYS A 628 -25.55 19.65 -16.31
N ALA A 629 -24.58 20.56 -16.17
CA ALA A 629 -24.23 21.50 -17.23
C ALA A 629 -23.63 20.83 -18.47
N MET A 630 -22.91 19.73 -18.30
CA MET A 630 -22.34 18.95 -19.40
C MET A 630 -23.43 18.21 -20.20
N GLU A 631 -24.52 17.82 -19.54
CA GLU A 631 -25.66 17.12 -20.16
C GLU A 631 -26.73 18.09 -20.71
N ASP A 632 -26.64 19.39 -20.42
CA ASP A 632 -27.59 20.40 -20.87
C ASP A 632 -27.05 21.15 -22.11
N PRO A 633 -27.62 20.92 -23.31
CA PRO A 633 -27.15 21.56 -24.54
C PRO A 633 -27.39 23.08 -24.57
N THR A 634 -28.18 23.62 -23.64
CA THR A 634 -28.44 25.07 -23.54
C THR A 634 -27.33 25.81 -22.79
N VAL A 635 -26.49 25.11 -22.04
CA VAL A 635 -25.39 25.72 -21.28
C VAL A 635 -24.21 26.00 -22.20
N SER A 636 -23.73 27.24 -22.17
CA SER A 636 -22.55 27.63 -22.96
C SER A 636 -21.30 26.82 -22.56
N ARG A 637 -20.42 26.58 -23.53
CA ARG A 637 -19.14 25.92 -23.32
C ARG A 637 -18.32 26.59 -22.23
N GLU A 638 -18.25 27.92 -22.22
CA GLU A 638 -17.49 28.72 -21.27
C GLU A 638 -17.96 28.47 -19.84
N GLU A 639 -19.28 28.39 -19.65
CA GLU A 639 -19.89 28.10 -18.36
C GLU A 639 -19.63 26.66 -17.92
N CYS A 640 -19.73 25.69 -18.83
CA CYS A 640 -19.42 24.29 -18.54
C CYS A 640 -17.93 24.13 -18.12
N VAL A 641 -16.99 24.80 -18.81
CA VAL A 641 -15.57 24.84 -18.42
C VAL A 641 -15.37 25.50 -17.05
N ARG A 642 -16.09 26.58 -16.76
CA ARG A 642 -16.03 27.26 -15.46
C ARG A 642 -16.49 26.33 -14.34
N LEU A 643 -17.58 25.60 -14.53
CA LEU A 643 -18.12 24.63 -13.58
C LEU A 643 -17.16 23.44 -13.41
N LEU A 644 -16.57 22.92 -14.49
CA LEU A 644 -15.55 21.87 -14.42
C LEU A 644 -14.36 22.29 -13.55
N ARG A 645 -13.85 23.51 -13.74
CA ARG A 645 -12.74 24.05 -12.93
C ARG A 645 -13.14 24.16 -11.46
N ALA A 646 -14.34 24.68 -11.17
CA ALA A 646 -14.85 24.78 -9.80
C ALA A 646 -14.98 23.40 -9.14
N ALA A 647 -15.49 22.39 -9.86
CA ALA A 647 -15.59 21.03 -9.37
C ALA A 647 -14.22 20.39 -9.10
N CYS A 648 -13.25 20.59 -10.00
CA CYS A 648 -11.88 20.13 -9.80
C CYS A 648 -11.21 20.80 -8.59
N ASP A 649 -11.39 22.11 -8.43
CA ASP A 649 -10.81 22.88 -7.33
C ASP A 649 -11.42 22.46 -5.98
N TYR A 650 -12.73 22.24 -5.94
CA TYR A 650 -13.41 21.74 -4.73
C TYR A 650 -12.96 20.31 -4.38
N HIS A 651 -12.83 19.41 -5.37
CA HIS A 651 -12.30 18.07 -5.15
C HIS A 651 -10.90 18.11 -4.53
N GLN A 652 -10.01 18.96 -5.04
CA GLN A 652 -8.67 19.15 -4.47
C GLN A 652 -8.70 19.74 -3.06
N LEU A 653 -9.64 20.63 -2.76
CA LEU A 653 -9.87 21.12 -1.40
C LEU A 653 -10.28 19.98 -0.46
N GLN A 654 -11.24 19.14 -0.87
CA GLN A 654 -11.67 17.98 -0.08
C GLN A 654 -10.51 17.02 0.18
N TYR A 655 -9.67 16.75 -0.83
CA TYR A 655 -8.49 15.89 -0.69
C TYR A 655 -7.51 16.46 0.35
N ARG A 656 -7.23 17.77 0.30
CA ARG A 656 -6.38 18.45 1.27
C ARG A 656 -6.97 18.44 2.68
N ASP A 657 -8.28 18.62 2.81
CA ASP A 657 -8.97 18.55 4.09
C ASP A 657 -8.90 17.14 4.68
N ALA A 658 -9.14 16.09 3.88
CA ALA A 658 -8.98 14.69 4.28
C ALA A 658 -7.55 14.39 4.77
N MET A 659 -6.53 14.76 3.98
CA MET A 659 -5.11 14.61 4.35
C MET A 659 -4.74 15.36 5.63
N SER A 660 -5.39 16.50 5.91
CA SER A 660 -5.14 17.34 7.08
C SER A 660 -5.90 16.90 8.34
N GLY A 661 -6.62 15.78 8.29
CA GLY A 661 -7.41 15.29 9.42
C GLY A 661 -8.69 16.08 9.65
N LYS A 662 -9.29 16.64 8.59
CA LYS A 662 -10.57 17.37 8.61
C LYS A 662 -11.72 16.60 7.95
N GLY A 663 -11.53 15.29 7.75
CA GLY A 663 -12.50 14.42 7.09
C GLY A 663 -13.79 14.23 7.88
N ILE A 664 -14.77 13.66 7.17
CA ILE A 664 -16.14 13.44 7.68
C ILE A 664 -16.27 12.01 8.21
N ASP A 665 -15.87 11.04 7.39
CA ASP A 665 -16.28 9.65 7.50
C ASP A 665 -15.61 8.92 8.66
N ARG A 666 -14.29 9.03 8.84
CA ARG A 666 -13.63 8.39 10.00
C ARG A 666 -14.10 8.99 11.33
N HIS A 667 -14.44 10.27 11.35
CA HIS A 667 -14.97 10.92 12.54
C HIS A 667 -16.35 10.35 12.90
N LEU A 668 -17.30 10.34 11.96
CA LEU A 668 -18.65 9.77 12.19
C LEU A 668 -18.61 8.27 12.51
N PHE A 669 -17.72 7.51 11.85
CA PHE A 669 -17.47 6.11 12.18
C PHE A 669 -17.04 5.92 13.65
N CYS A 670 -16.09 6.71 14.14
CA CYS A 670 -15.63 6.59 15.54
C CYS A 670 -16.74 6.98 16.54
N LEU A 671 -17.56 7.99 16.21
CA LEU A 671 -18.72 8.35 17.04
C LEU A 671 -19.75 7.22 17.08
N TYR A 672 -19.97 6.51 15.98
CA TYR A 672 -20.82 5.32 15.93
C TYR A 672 -20.26 4.15 16.72
N VAL A 673 -18.96 3.87 16.61
CA VAL A 673 -18.31 2.84 17.44
C VAL A 673 -18.51 3.15 18.92
N LEU A 674 -18.34 4.41 19.33
CA LEU A 674 -18.61 4.85 20.70
C LEU A 674 -20.08 4.70 21.09
N SER A 675 -21.03 5.05 20.20
CA SER A 675 -22.45 4.89 20.51
C SER A 675 -22.80 3.43 20.77
N LYS A 676 -22.22 2.48 20.01
CA LYS A 676 -22.40 1.04 20.25
C LYS A 676 -21.76 0.57 21.55
N PHE A 677 -20.56 1.05 21.91
CA PHE A 677 -19.97 0.72 23.21
C PHE A 677 -20.80 1.23 24.40
N LEU A 678 -21.48 2.36 24.24
CA LEU A 678 -22.29 2.99 25.27
C LEU A 678 -23.77 2.55 25.22
N ASN A 679 -24.14 1.65 24.30
CA ASN A 679 -25.51 1.25 24.03
C ASN A 679 -26.45 2.45 23.80
N LEU A 680 -25.96 3.46 23.08
CA LEU A 680 -26.71 4.64 22.69
C LEU A 680 -27.23 4.46 21.26
N ASP A 681 -28.52 4.73 21.06
CA ASP A 681 -29.14 4.74 19.75
C ASP A 681 -29.09 6.15 19.13
N SER A 682 -28.90 6.21 17.82
CA SER A 682 -28.77 7.46 17.07
C SER A 682 -29.33 7.31 15.67
N PRO A 683 -30.54 7.84 15.40
CA PRO A 683 -31.11 7.81 14.05
C PRO A 683 -30.18 8.44 13.00
N PHE A 684 -29.50 9.54 13.36
CA PHE A 684 -28.52 10.20 12.51
C PHE A 684 -27.35 9.26 12.13
N LEU A 685 -26.63 8.69 13.11
CA LEU A 685 -25.49 7.82 12.83
C LEU A 685 -25.91 6.53 12.12
N HIS A 686 -27.13 6.04 12.39
CA HIS A 686 -27.71 4.92 11.66
C HIS A 686 -27.91 5.24 10.18
N GLN A 687 -28.50 6.38 9.87
CA GLN A 687 -28.73 6.76 8.48
C GLN A 687 -27.43 7.03 7.72
N VAL A 688 -26.49 7.78 8.31
CA VAL A 688 -25.21 8.12 7.65
C VAL A 688 -24.42 6.87 7.24
N LEU A 689 -24.44 5.82 8.05
CA LEU A 689 -23.67 4.59 7.81
C LEU A 689 -24.41 3.55 6.95
N GLN A 690 -25.69 3.78 6.65
CA GLN A 690 -26.49 2.91 5.79
C GLN A 690 -26.41 3.29 4.31
N GLU A 691 -26.01 4.52 3.98
CA GLU A 691 -25.85 4.97 2.60
C GLU A 691 -24.77 4.13 1.89
N PRO A 692 -25.10 3.38 0.81
CA PRO A 692 -24.13 2.55 0.12
C PRO A 692 -23.18 3.39 -0.74
N TRP A 693 -21.90 3.04 -0.73
CA TRP A 693 -20.89 3.58 -1.64
C TRP A 693 -21.02 2.94 -3.02
N LYS A 694 -22.03 3.36 -3.80
CA LYS A 694 -22.29 2.79 -5.14
C LYS A 694 -21.16 3.04 -6.13
N LEU A 695 -20.28 4.01 -5.88
CA LEU A 695 -19.02 4.15 -6.61
C LEU A 695 -17.86 4.23 -5.62
N SER A 696 -17.02 3.20 -5.55
CA SER A 696 -15.85 3.17 -4.69
C SER A 696 -14.58 3.24 -5.50
N THR A 697 -13.76 4.27 -5.26
CA THR A 697 -12.62 4.59 -6.09
C THR A 697 -11.31 4.67 -5.31
N SER A 698 -10.20 4.40 -6.00
CA SER A 698 -8.87 4.65 -5.45
C SER A 698 -7.85 4.95 -6.53
N GLN A 699 -6.94 5.87 -6.23
CA GLN A 699 -5.72 6.05 -7.00
C GLN A 699 -4.58 5.23 -6.39
N THR A 700 -3.87 4.46 -7.22
CA THR A 700 -2.55 3.92 -6.84
C THR A 700 -1.46 4.81 -7.42
N PRO A 701 -0.74 5.60 -6.60
CA PRO A 701 0.31 6.48 -7.10
C PRO A 701 1.53 5.67 -7.51
N THR A 702 2.13 6.02 -8.64
CA THR A 702 3.44 5.50 -9.05
C THR A 702 4.55 6.17 -8.25
N ILE A 703 5.51 5.39 -7.76
CA ILE A 703 6.66 5.86 -6.95
C ILE A 703 7.96 5.58 -7.71
N TYR A 704 7.90 5.70 -9.04
CA TYR A 704 9.02 5.38 -9.91
C TYR A 704 10.20 6.35 -9.71
N ASP A 705 11.41 5.80 -9.51
CA ASP A 705 12.64 6.60 -9.45
C ASP A 705 13.23 6.78 -10.85
N ASP A 706 12.86 7.87 -11.51
CA ASP A 706 13.37 8.27 -12.84
C ASP A 706 14.91 8.27 -12.91
N LYS A 707 15.62 8.54 -11.80
CA LYS A 707 17.09 8.56 -11.81
C LYS A 707 17.67 7.17 -11.96
N ARG A 708 17.02 6.17 -11.35
CA ARG A 708 17.45 4.78 -11.41
C ARG A 708 17.31 4.23 -12.82
N LEU A 709 16.18 4.49 -13.47
CA LEU A 709 15.97 4.16 -14.87
C LEU A 709 16.99 4.87 -15.76
N SER A 710 17.17 6.18 -15.57
CA SER A 710 18.11 6.96 -16.38
C SER A 710 19.54 6.42 -16.30
N ARG A 711 19.99 6.01 -15.10
CA ARG A 711 21.31 5.39 -14.92
C ARG A 711 21.39 4.02 -15.60
N PHE A 712 20.38 3.17 -15.41
CA PHE A 712 20.33 1.87 -16.07
C PHE A 712 20.39 1.99 -17.61
N LEU A 713 19.65 2.94 -18.18
CA LEU A 713 19.65 3.20 -19.62
C LEU A 713 21.01 3.71 -20.11
N ALA A 714 21.72 4.52 -19.32
CA ALA A 714 23.07 4.96 -19.64
C ALA A 714 24.10 3.81 -19.60
N GLU A 715 23.94 2.87 -18.67
CA GLU A 715 24.81 1.70 -18.53
C GLU A 715 24.52 0.60 -19.57
N LYS A 716 23.27 0.47 -20.03
CA LYS A 716 22.84 -0.55 -21.00
C LYS A 716 22.05 0.06 -22.19
N PRO A 717 22.69 0.89 -23.04
CA PRO A 717 22.01 1.58 -24.14
C PRO A 717 21.38 0.61 -25.16
N GLN A 718 22.02 -0.54 -25.38
CA GLN A 718 21.53 -1.62 -26.24
C GLN A 718 20.20 -2.27 -25.78
N MET A 719 19.88 -2.23 -24.48
CA MET A 719 18.53 -2.62 -24.03
C MET A 719 17.49 -1.55 -24.34
N ALA A 720 17.87 -0.27 -24.31
CA ALA A 720 17.00 0.84 -24.71
C ALA A 720 16.60 0.75 -26.18
N GLU A 721 17.50 0.24 -27.02
CA GLU A 721 17.25 -0.03 -28.44
C GLU A 721 16.36 -1.27 -28.64
N LYS A 722 16.61 -2.37 -27.92
CA LYS A 722 15.85 -3.63 -28.04
C LYS A 722 14.40 -3.52 -27.52
N VAL A 723 14.19 -2.81 -26.42
CA VAL A 723 12.87 -2.68 -25.77
C VAL A 723 12.16 -1.39 -26.18
N GLY A 724 12.90 -0.37 -26.63
CA GLY A 724 12.38 0.95 -26.96
C GLY A 724 12.25 1.85 -25.73
N LEU A 725 12.83 3.06 -25.80
CA LEU A 725 12.89 4.02 -24.69
C LEU A 725 11.51 4.37 -24.09
N THR A 726 10.47 4.41 -24.93
CA THR A 726 9.08 4.67 -24.50
C THR A 726 8.51 3.51 -23.69
N ARG A 727 8.83 2.25 -24.04
CA ARG A 727 8.36 1.06 -23.29
C ARG A 727 9.11 0.87 -21.97
N LEU A 728 10.38 1.28 -21.91
CA LEU A 728 11.15 1.28 -20.67
C LEU A 728 10.64 2.31 -19.64
N LYS A 729 9.99 3.39 -20.09
CA LYS A 729 9.23 4.29 -19.20
C LYS A 729 7.95 3.63 -18.65
N CYS A 730 7.58 2.46 -19.16
CA CYS A 730 6.44 1.65 -18.71
C CYS A 730 6.87 0.36 -17.98
N ILE A 731 8.05 0.34 -17.34
CA ILE A 731 8.42 -0.72 -16.37
C ILE A 731 7.50 -0.71 -15.13
N SER A 732 6.72 0.35 -14.97
CA SER A 732 5.67 0.43 -13.96
C SER A 732 4.60 -0.65 -14.17
N SER A 733 4.11 -1.21 -13.07
CA SER A 733 2.94 -2.08 -13.04
C SER A 733 1.75 -1.39 -13.73
N ALA A 734 0.91 -2.18 -14.39
CA ALA A 734 -0.38 -1.72 -14.91
C ALA A 734 -1.40 -1.38 -13.81
N GLY A 735 -1.01 -1.39 -12.54
CA GLY A 735 -1.87 -1.10 -11.41
C GLY A 735 -2.65 -2.33 -10.99
N GLY A 736 -3.81 -2.10 -10.40
CA GLY A 736 -4.62 -3.18 -9.83
C GLY A 736 -5.94 -2.68 -9.30
N GLY A 737 -6.82 -3.60 -8.93
CA GLY A 737 -8.17 -3.30 -8.49
C GLY A 737 -8.64 -4.13 -7.29
N PHE A 738 -9.92 -4.00 -6.99
CA PHE A 738 -10.63 -4.68 -5.91
C PHE A 738 -12.07 -4.96 -6.35
N GLY A 739 -12.80 -5.84 -5.66
CA GLY A 739 -14.22 -6.10 -5.95
C GLY A 739 -15.14 -4.92 -5.55
N PRO A 740 -16.40 -4.87 -6.02
CA PRO A 740 -17.32 -3.80 -5.65
C PRO A 740 -17.66 -3.84 -4.16
N VAL A 741 -17.89 -2.67 -3.55
CA VAL A 741 -18.22 -2.54 -2.12
C VAL A 741 -19.73 -2.50 -1.83
N ALA A 742 -20.54 -2.33 -2.87
CA ALA A 742 -21.99 -2.39 -2.84
C ALA A 742 -22.48 -3.43 -3.85
N ALA A 743 -23.61 -4.08 -3.55
CA ALA A 743 -24.15 -5.13 -4.42
C ALA A 743 -24.50 -4.60 -5.82
N ASP A 744 -25.01 -3.37 -5.88
CA ASP A 744 -25.47 -2.61 -7.04
C ASP A 744 -24.54 -1.41 -7.34
N GLY A 745 -23.24 -1.57 -7.09
CA GLY A 745 -22.25 -0.52 -7.30
C GLY A 745 -20.99 -0.99 -8.01
N TYR A 746 -20.09 -0.04 -8.26
CA TYR A 746 -18.82 -0.22 -8.93
C TYR A 746 -17.62 -0.04 -7.99
N GLY A 747 -16.59 -0.87 -8.16
CA GLY A 747 -15.23 -0.59 -7.71
C GLY A 747 -14.39 -0.07 -8.87
N VAL A 748 -13.73 1.09 -8.74
CA VAL A 748 -12.86 1.65 -9.77
C VAL A 748 -11.51 2.05 -9.20
N SER A 749 -10.46 1.31 -9.55
CA SER A 749 -9.08 1.72 -9.27
C SER A 749 -8.43 2.26 -10.51
N TYR A 750 -7.59 3.28 -10.37
CA TYR A 750 -6.78 3.77 -11.48
C TYR A 750 -5.34 4.08 -11.09
N ILE A 751 -4.44 3.91 -12.06
CA ILE A 751 -3.03 4.26 -11.94
C ILE A 751 -2.63 5.13 -13.13
N ILE A 752 -1.93 6.22 -12.83
CA ILE A 752 -1.32 7.07 -13.85
C ILE A 752 0.11 6.57 -14.08
N ALA A 753 0.23 5.59 -14.98
CA ALA A 753 1.46 4.84 -15.20
C ALA A 753 2.56 5.69 -15.87
N SER A 754 2.19 6.61 -16.77
CA SER A 754 3.14 7.52 -17.42
C SER A 754 2.52 8.92 -17.65
N GLU A 755 3.20 9.79 -18.39
CA GLU A 755 2.66 11.10 -18.78
C GLU A 755 1.39 10.99 -19.64
N ASP A 756 1.25 9.90 -20.40
CA ASP A 756 0.19 9.72 -21.41
C ASP A 756 -0.56 8.39 -21.31
N LEU A 757 -0.36 7.64 -20.22
CA LEU A 757 -0.93 6.30 -20.02
C LEU A 757 -1.61 6.19 -18.65
N ILE A 758 -2.86 5.75 -18.66
CA ILE A 758 -3.68 5.49 -17.47
C ILE A 758 -4.33 4.11 -17.61
N PHE A 759 -4.33 3.33 -16.53
CA PHE A 759 -5.10 2.10 -16.44
C PHE A 759 -6.26 2.29 -15.47
N PHE A 760 -7.44 1.80 -15.86
CA PHE A 760 -8.63 1.70 -15.05
C PHE A 760 -8.96 0.23 -14.82
N HIS A 761 -9.19 -0.16 -13.57
CA HIS A 761 -9.68 -1.46 -13.16
C HIS A 761 -11.07 -1.26 -12.60
N ILE A 762 -12.07 -1.76 -13.30
CA ILE A 762 -13.49 -1.56 -13.00
C ILE A 762 -14.06 -2.91 -12.60
N SER A 763 -14.83 -2.95 -11.52
CA SER A 763 -15.49 -4.16 -11.05
C SER A 763 -16.94 -3.88 -10.66
N SER A 764 -17.80 -4.89 -10.85
CA SER A 764 -19.20 -4.91 -10.43
C SER A 764 -19.64 -6.35 -10.17
N ASN A 765 -20.90 -6.55 -9.79
CA ASN A 765 -21.47 -7.90 -9.66
C ASN A 765 -22.36 -8.20 -10.87
N LYS A 766 -22.17 -9.38 -11.49
CA LYS A 766 -23.00 -9.86 -12.61
C LYS A 766 -24.46 -10.06 -12.20
N SER A 767 -24.70 -10.36 -10.93
CA SER A 767 -26.04 -10.50 -10.36
C SER A 767 -26.83 -9.20 -10.28
N SER A 768 -26.17 -8.04 -10.37
CA SER A 768 -26.83 -6.74 -10.37
C SER A 768 -27.25 -6.34 -11.78
N PRO A 769 -28.55 -6.11 -12.04
CA PRO A 769 -29.02 -5.64 -13.34
C PRO A 769 -28.66 -4.16 -13.60
N GLU A 770 -28.27 -3.41 -12.56
CA GLU A 770 -27.95 -1.99 -12.65
C GLU A 770 -26.52 -1.76 -13.15
N THR A 771 -25.61 -2.73 -12.99
CA THR A 771 -24.17 -2.54 -13.18
C THR A 771 -23.58 -3.45 -14.25
N ASP A 772 -22.67 -2.92 -15.06
CA ASP A 772 -21.91 -3.66 -16.07
C ASP A 772 -20.53 -2.99 -16.23
N SER A 773 -19.46 -3.69 -15.88
CA SER A 773 -18.09 -3.14 -15.83
C SER A 773 -17.58 -2.73 -17.22
N THR A 774 -17.97 -3.46 -18.26
CA THR A 774 -17.57 -3.14 -19.65
C THR A 774 -18.32 -1.92 -20.15
N ARG A 775 -19.64 -1.86 -19.95
CA ARG A 775 -20.47 -0.69 -20.25
C ARG A 775 -19.97 0.54 -19.52
N PHE A 776 -19.66 0.40 -18.24
CA PHE A 776 -19.16 1.52 -17.44
C PHE A 776 -17.76 1.98 -17.91
N GLY A 777 -16.88 1.06 -18.30
CA GLY A 777 -15.60 1.40 -18.96
C GLY A 777 -15.79 2.24 -20.22
N GLN A 778 -16.78 1.91 -21.06
CA GLN A 778 -17.13 2.72 -22.23
C GLN A 778 -17.65 4.11 -21.84
N ARG A 779 -18.45 4.21 -20.75
CA ARG A 779 -18.89 5.52 -20.22
C ARG A 779 -17.73 6.36 -19.72
N ILE A 780 -16.73 5.76 -19.07
CA ILE A 780 -15.51 6.44 -18.64
C ILE A 780 -14.72 6.94 -19.86
N LYS A 781 -14.52 6.10 -20.87
CA LYS A 781 -13.86 6.49 -22.12
C LYS A 781 -14.54 7.70 -22.77
N GLN A 782 -15.86 7.65 -22.92
CA GLN A 782 -16.63 8.76 -23.48
C GLN A 782 -16.53 10.03 -22.63
N ALA A 783 -16.67 9.93 -21.30
CA ALA A 783 -16.56 11.09 -20.42
C ALA A 783 -15.16 11.75 -20.50
N MET A 784 -14.10 10.93 -20.57
CA MET A 784 -12.73 11.40 -20.77
C MET A 784 -12.56 12.11 -22.12
N GLU A 785 -13.13 11.59 -23.20
CA GLU A 785 -13.09 12.21 -24.53
C GLU A 785 -13.85 13.54 -24.56
N ASP A 786 -15.07 13.58 -24.04
CA ASP A 786 -15.90 14.78 -24.02
C ASP A 786 -15.26 15.90 -23.18
N MET A 787 -14.66 15.56 -22.03
CA MET A 787 -13.93 16.53 -21.20
C MET A 787 -12.70 17.10 -21.92
N ARG A 788 -12.00 16.29 -22.71
CA ARG A 788 -10.89 16.76 -23.54
C ARG A 788 -11.42 17.74 -24.58
N GLU A 789 -12.46 17.36 -25.32
CA GLU A 789 -13.05 18.19 -26.37
C GLU A 789 -13.58 19.51 -25.83
N LEU A 790 -14.20 19.51 -24.65
CA LEU A 790 -14.67 20.69 -23.92
C LEU A 790 -13.52 21.66 -23.60
N LEU A 791 -12.33 21.17 -23.27
CA LEU A 791 -11.18 22.00 -22.93
C LEU A 791 -10.36 22.44 -24.15
N GLU A 792 -10.27 21.62 -25.20
CA GLU A 792 -9.44 21.92 -26.38
C GLU A 792 -9.96 23.07 -27.21
N GLY A 793 -11.24 23.09 -27.56
CA GLY A 793 -11.82 24.22 -28.30
C GLY A 793 -11.94 25.53 -27.50
N GLN A 794 -11.53 25.58 -26.22
CA GLN A 794 -11.25 26.85 -25.53
C GLN A 794 -9.96 27.50 -26.07
N THR A 795 -9.01 26.71 -26.59
CA THR A 795 -7.74 27.22 -27.11
C THR A 795 -7.86 27.88 -28.49
N SER A 796 -8.90 27.53 -29.26
CA SER A 796 -9.14 28.09 -30.60
C SER A 796 -9.73 29.50 -30.58
N SER A 797 -10.49 29.88 -29.55
CA SER A 797 -11.15 31.20 -29.46
C SER A 797 -10.24 32.31 -28.95
N VAL A 798 -9.14 31.98 -28.27
CA VAL A 798 -8.19 32.96 -27.73
C VAL A 798 -7.11 33.38 -28.76
N GLY A 799 -6.98 32.66 -29.87
CA GLY A 799 -6.01 32.95 -30.94
C GLY A 799 -6.44 34.01 -31.97
N SER A 800 -7.72 34.42 -31.99
CA SER A 800 -8.28 35.25 -33.07
C SER A 800 -8.37 36.76 -32.75
N SER A 801 -7.95 37.22 -31.57
CA SER A 801 -8.11 38.63 -31.13
C SER A 801 -6.82 39.45 -31.04
N LYS A 802 -5.68 39.00 -31.58
CA LYS A 802 -4.54 39.88 -31.84
C LYS A 802 -4.54 40.33 -33.29
N GLY A 803 -5.23 41.45 -33.49
CA GLY A 803 -5.31 42.17 -34.75
C GLY A 803 -3.94 42.52 -35.34
N GLU A 804 -3.95 42.53 -36.67
CA GLU A 804 -2.91 42.98 -37.56
C GLU A 804 -2.27 44.30 -37.09
N LYS A 805 -0.95 44.28 -36.91
CA LYS A 805 -0.12 45.43 -37.26
C LYS A 805 0.83 45.00 -38.36
N LYS A 806 0.44 45.30 -39.61
CA LYS A 806 1.34 45.44 -40.75
C LYS A 806 2.41 46.48 -40.40
N SER A 807 3.67 46.10 -40.45
CA SER A 807 4.75 47.00 -40.83
C SER A 807 5.59 46.31 -41.90
N LEU A 808 5.44 46.82 -43.12
CA LEU A 808 6.36 46.63 -44.24
C LEU A 808 7.76 47.10 -43.83
N ILE A 809 8.81 46.38 -44.26
CA ILE A 809 10.02 46.87 -44.95
C ILE A 809 10.91 45.65 -45.30
N ASP A 810 11.07 45.47 -46.61
CA ASP A 810 12.20 44.98 -47.43
C ASP A 810 12.97 43.66 -47.16
N SER A 811 12.74 42.73 -48.10
CA SER A 811 13.68 42.14 -49.07
C SER A 811 14.96 41.39 -48.65
N PRO A 812 15.36 40.34 -49.42
CA PRO A 812 16.36 39.34 -49.04
C PRO A 812 17.76 39.64 -49.57
N SER A 813 18.81 39.14 -48.88
CA SER A 813 20.12 38.92 -49.49
C SER A 813 20.74 37.62 -49.02
N ALA A 814 21.15 36.83 -50.00
CA ALA A 814 21.91 35.60 -49.91
C ALA A 814 23.37 35.84 -49.44
N ASP A 815 24.03 34.69 -49.24
CA ASP A 815 25.47 34.42 -49.34
C ASP A 815 26.36 34.41 -48.08
N SER A 816 26.89 33.19 -47.90
CA SER A 816 28.32 32.84 -47.77
C SER A 816 28.85 32.39 -46.40
N SER A 817 29.04 31.06 -46.33
CA SER A 817 30.25 30.35 -45.88
C SER A 817 30.93 30.76 -44.56
N SER A 818 30.84 29.88 -43.56
CA SER A 818 31.94 28.98 -43.16
C SER A 818 31.44 27.90 -42.21
#